data_AF-A0A180FE42-F1
#
_entry.id   AF-A0A180FE42-F1
#
_cell.length_a   1.000
_cell.length_b   1.000
_cell.length_c   1.000
_cell.angle_alpha   90.00
_cell.angle_beta   90.00
_cell.angle_gamma   90.00
#
_symmetry.space_group_name_H-M   'P 1'
#
loop_
_entity.id
_entity.type
_entity.pdbx_description
1 polymer ?
#
loop_
_entity_poly.entity_id
_entity_poly.type
_entity_poly.pdbx_seq_one_letter_code
_entity_poly.pdbx_strand_id
1 'polypeptide(L)'
;MNRPEEIFEWLPKVDSLNPFYNGIVEFVTKYINLSNSKQYKHSKEVLDPVVGYVKVYAWEMAMLDTLLFQRLRKITQLGLANLVYPSLNYSRFEHTIGTLGRLDQVLTRLRERHKPQENENEKIDTKILDQYETQIRLAALFHDLGHCLFSHLTEFAMNELKGGTYKYKNKETGEEEKIIYPSVEEIKDIFNKEFANEDNKLSLFEILSITMLGTKRVATILFSNNIALYTYKDGEKIKCVEELGIVLEHVAKFIAGLPIKNKPETIFLAQLMSSGLDVDKLDYMSREEHFSGIKIEMDLQRIFNKINIFSISRDKLPKSLEKYTKHIHPKHQDQNTSEKFIILGIEKGGQYSYEEFCMARLSLYEKIYLHKKVRAAESFLRKKLSEFVTYDSDYQQAHKWLYLPESIIEEKLPFTIEKEEIVKGELFPRPKKIQENIKFSDIIERKIPDRAFGFGPANSKTDTAVKNEKGEFLSENELNKIHSIALWKSLMGNKNVKNIDSLRKNILKEAESISQCIRKNLNFTDFIIKNEDDKKIITETLVFDIPDWERVRLNPQTLYFKDAGFNTINWTIPVDKIHTYYQLHRILAYVYVNYRFCPLIYLATEIVLYKHKDKEDSNLTNFVFDQTQAVSGSVYEKAEKIKQELNKKGYYKDYKDLTPLDESLTNSFAIEKIESIVKLLGRIECRKNRNISKLDVERFLKQFDATIQLPMLHLISNIKVLSPEDVLPSIIKNIKDEKINGKIGVLPLGDFMNSSSNLLKNLKDTLESSKIVSFNVNSEIIKDLEYILIIDDNVNTGIQCLNIMMRYLGYDKTILGEKEQEELWMDLESKRGDIQEKIHEDFSKELRKKKFEFIFIIGHETSEEQLKSYLKEHCKLKPGNFNITIIHTLKENDKILSSEYGGYSESIFGNIKKNFDDVVKDREQIQKMLDKLKTVGTSLVKNKTIVKQYKQKAEGNSLGYKNRENLVVFANSIPKMTYTALWCEGKYNKKDWYPLIPRK
;
A
#
# COMPACT_ATOMS: atom_id res chain seq x y z
N MET A 1 20.16 -19.07 39.76
CA MET A 1 19.49 -18.11 40.68
C MET A 1 18.12 -18.65 40.97
N ASN A 2 17.75 -18.78 42.24
CA ASN A 2 16.37 -19.11 42.62
C ASN A 2 15.44 -17.93 42.25
N ARG A 3 14.17 -18.22 41.96
CA ARG A 3 13.15 -17.20 41.66
C ARG A 3 13.08 -16.18 42.80
N PRO A 4 12.91 -14.87 42.53
CA PRO A 4 12.73 -13.89 43.60
C PRO A 4 11.50 -14.25 44.44
N GLU A 5 11.70 -14.45 45.74
CA GLU A 5 10.62 -14.74 46.68
C GLU A 5 9.59 -13.60 46.76
N GLU A 6 9.91 -12.40 46.24
CA GLU A 6 9.03 -11.23 46.22
C GLU A 6 8.07 -11.18 45.02
N ILE A 7 8.02 -12.21 44.15
CA ILE A 7 7.10 -12.27 43.01
C ILE A 7 6.08 -13.40 43.17
N PHE A 8 4.83 -13.15 42.77
CA PHE A 8 3.76 -14.15 42.78
C PHE A 8 3.99 -15.31 41.82
N GLU A 9 3.42 -16.46 42.19
CA GLU A 9 3.69 -17.70 41.49
C GLU A 9 3.19 -17.76 40.05
N TRP A 10 2.09 -17.06 39.75
CA TRP A 10 1.37 -17.08 38.47
C TRP A 10 2.11 -16.38 37.32
N LEU A 11 3.20 -15.64 37.59
CA LEU A 11 4.07 -15.13 36.54
C LEU A 11 4.89 -16.27 35.89
N PRO A 12 5.38 -16.11 34.64
CA PRO A 12 6.13 -17.16 33.96
C PRO A 12 7.37 -17.61 34.75
N LYS A 13 7.52 -18.93 34.97
CA LYS A 13 8.61 -19.54 35.77
C LYS A 13 9.78 -19.96 34.86
N VAL A 14 10.50 -19.01 34.31
CA VAL A 14 11.69 -19.27 33.46
C VAL A 14 12.92 -18.62 34.09
N ASP A 15 14.00 -19.40 34.29
CA ASP A 15 15.20 -18.93 34.99
C ASP A 15 15.85 -17.71 34.33
N SER A 16 15.76 -17.60 33.00
CA SER A 16 16.28 -16.44 32.26
C SER A 16 15.57 -15.13 32.60
N LEU A 17 14.36 -15.16 33.17
CA LEU A 17 13.63 -13.96 33.59
C LEU A 17 14.01 -13.48 35.00
N ASN A 18 14.72 -14.28 35.82
CA ASN A 18 15.06 -13.90 37.20
C ASN A 18 15.76 -12.53 37.30
N PRO A 19 16.70 -12.15 36.41
CA PRO A 19 17.33 -10.83 36.44
C PRO A 19 16.36 -9.68 36.12
N PHE A 20 15.43 -9.90 35.18
CA PHE A 20 14.37 -8.94 34.86
C PHE A 20 13.44 -8.74 36.06
N TYR A 21 13.00 -9.83 36.66
CA TYR A 21 12.17 -9.85 37.85
C TYR A 21 12.82 -9.15 39.05
N ASN A 22 14.08 -9.45 39.34
CA ASN A 22 14.84 -8.79 40.40
C ASN A 22 14.90 -7.27 40.17
N GLY A 23 15.18 -6.83 38.94
CA GLY A 23 15.22 -5.41 38.59
C GLY A 23 13.87 -4.70 38.78
N ILE A 24 12.76 -5.36 38.48
CA ILE A 24 11.41 -4.83 38.72
C ILE A 24 11.09 -4.78 40.23
N VAL A 25 11.43 -5.82 40.98
CA VAL A 25 11.26 -5.84 42.45
C VAL A 25 12.06 -4.71 43.10
N GLU A 26 13.30 -4.48 42.67
CA GLU A 26 14.12 -3.36 43.15
C GLU A 26 13.47 -2.01 42.84
N PHE A 27 12.94 -1.85 41.61
CA PHE A 27 12.23 -0.64 41.22
C PHE A 27 10.99 -0.40 42.09
N VAL A 28 10.11 -1.39 42.21
CA VAL A 28 8.91 -1.29 43.04
C VAL A 28 9.27 -1.02 44.51
N THR A 29 10.30 -1.68 45.03
CA THR A 29 10.80 -1.45 46.40
C THR A 29 11.25 -0.02 46.63
N LYS A 30 11.93 0.60 45.66
CA LYS A 30 12.36 2.00 45.76
C LYS A 30 11.18 2.98 45.75
N TYR A 31 10.16 2.70 44.94
CA TYR A 31 9.02 3.60 44.74
C TYR A 31 7.82 3.29 45.65
N ILE A 32 7.85 2.19 46.39
CA ILE A 32 6.87 1.83 47.41
C ILE A 32 7.58 1.66 48.76
N ASN A 33 7.50 2.72 49.58
CA ASN A 33 7.90 2.67 50.98
C ASN A 33 6.73 2.23 51.87
N LEU A 34 6.74 0.99 52.32
CA LEU A 34 5.68 0.42 53.17
C LEU A 34 5.52 1.15 54.51
N SER A 35 6.61 1.68 55.08
CA SER A 35 6.57 2.41 56.37
C SER A 35 5.78 3.73 56.29
N ASN A 36 5.69 4.33 55.10
CA ASN A 36 4.96 5.57 54.85
C ASN A 36 3.61 5.34 54.13
N SER A 37 3.18 4.07 54.00
CA SER A 37 1.93 3.76 53.28
C SER A 37 0.73 4.31 54.05
N LYS A 38 -0.07 5.14 53.38
CA LYS A 38 -1.27 5.73 53.98
C LYS A 38 -2.39 4.69 53.98
N GLN A 39 -3.14 4.67 55.08
CA GLN A 39 -4.38 3.93 55.17
C GLN A 39 -5.57 4.85 54.90
N TYR A 40 -6.42 4.44 53.97
CA TYR A 40 -7.63 5.17 53.62
C TYR A 40 -8.87 4.42 54.13
N LYS A 41 -9.79 5.14 54.77
CA LYS A 41 -11.05 4.57 55.29
C LYS A 41 -12.26 4.84 54.40
N HIS A 42 -12.21 5.89 53.58
CA HIS A 42 -13.34 6.34 52.77
C HIS A 42 -12.89 6.59 51.33
N SER A 43 -13.81 6.42 50.38
CA SER A 43 -13.62 6.85 48.99
C SER A 43 -13.49 8.37 48.87
N LYS A 44 -12.92 8.85 47.77
CA LYS A 44 -12.94 10.26 47.38
C LYS A 44 -13.48 10.42 45.97
N GLU A 45 -13.89 11.65 45.68
CA GLU A 45 -14.19 12.08 44.32
C GLU A 45 -13.09 13.02 43.85
N VAL A 46 -12.56 12.75 42.66
CA VAL A 46 -11.55 13.57 42.00
C VAL A 46 -12.21 14.24 40.80
N LEU A 47 -12.14 15.58 40.73
CA LEU A 47 -12.64 16.30 39.56
C LEU A 47 -11.65 16.14 38.41
N ASP A 48 -12.09 15.51 37.33
CA ASP A 48 -11.41 15.44 36.05
C ASP A 48 -12.10 16.36 35.03
N PRO A 49 -11.37 17.17 34.25
CA PRO A 49 -11.95 18.15 33.33
C PRO A 49 -12.72 17.55 32.14
N VAL A 50 -12.47 16.27 31.81
CA VAL A 50 -13.05 15.56 30.67
C VAL A 50 -14.18 14.64 31.10
N VAL A 51 -14.00 13.92 32.22
CA VAL A 51 -14.94 12.91 32.70
C VAL A 51 -15.90 13.45 33.76
N GLY A 52 -15.53 14.52 34.48
CA GLY A 52 -16.27 15.04 35.63
C GLY A 52 -15.76 14.45 36.95
N TYR A 53 -16.65 14.26 37.92
CA TYR A 53 -16.27 13.66 39.21
C TYR A 53 -16.03 12.15 39.06
N VAL A 54 -14.80 11.72 39.30
CA VAL A 54 -14.40 10.31 39.29
C VAL A 54 -14.34 9.79 40.73
N LYS A 55 -15.14 8.77 41.02
CA LYS A 55 -15.08 8.06 42.31
C LYS A 55 -13.87 7.15 42.37
N VAL A 56 -13.05 7.36 43.40
CA VAL A 56 -11.83 6.60 43.70
C VAL A 56 -11.98 5.91 45.06
N TYR A 57 -11.89 4.58 45.08
CA TYR A 57 -12.00 3.77 46.30
C TYR A 57 -10.78 3.95 47.22
N ALA A 58 -10.95 3.65 48.51
CA ALA A 58 -9.89 3.78 49.50
C ALA A 58 -8.60 3.02 49.12
N TRP A 59 -8.73 1.78 48.63
CA TRP A 59 -7.60 0.97 48.17
C TRP A 59 -6.98 1.49 46.86
N GLU A 60 -7.77 2.12 45.98
CA GLU A 60 -7.25 2.78 44.76
C GLU A 60 -6.44 4.02 45.13
N MET A 61 -6.93 4.82 46.07
CA MET A 61 -6.17 5.97 46.59
C MET A 61 -4.86 5.55 47.22
N ALA A 62 -4.85 4.45 48.00
CA ALA A 62 -3.62 3.94 48.60
C ALA A 62 -2.55 3.62 47.55
N MET A 63 -2.96 3.08 46.40
CA MET A 63 -2.07 2.84 45.27
C MET A 63 -1.67 4.14 44.55
N LEU A 64 -2.63 5.00 44.23
CA LEU A 64 -2.41 6.27 43.55
C LEU A 64 -1.45 7.19 44.32
N ASP A 65 -1.50 7.16 45.66
CA ASP A 65 -0.63 7.95 46.54
C ASP A 65 0.81 7.41 46.68
N THR A 66 1.15 6.30 46.03
CA THR A 66 2.53 5.80 45.99
C THR A 66 3.39 6.60 45.02
N LEU A 67 4.70 6.70 45.28
CA LEU A 67 5.63 7.33 44.32
C LEU A 67 5.64 6.58 42.97
N LEU A 68 5.32 5.29 43.00
CA LEU A 68 5.18 4.44 41.81
C LEU A 68 4.11 5.00 40.85
N PHE A 69 2.92 5.33 41.34
CA PHE A 69 1.86 5.95 40.55
C PHE A 69 2.06 7.45 40.33
N GLN A 70 2.55 8.18 41.33
CA GLN A 70 2.82 9.62 41.18
C GLN A 70 3.89 9.92 40.11
N ARG A 71 4.77 8.95 39.80
CA ARG A 71 5.69 9.01 38.66
C ARG A 71 4.96 9.28 37.34
N LEU A 72 3.76 8.73 37.14
CA LEU A 72 2.99 8.89 35.90
C LEU A 72 2.60 10.35 35.62
N ARG A 73 2.60 11.23 36.64
CA ARG A 73 2.40 12.69 36.45
C ARG A 73 3.51 13.35 35.63
N LYS A 74 4.68 12.73 35.56
CA LYS A 74 5.86 13.20 34.83
C LYS A 74 6.05 12.48 33.50
N ILE A 75 5.05 11.73 33.06
CA ILE A 75 5.06 11.01 31.79
C ILE A 75 3.89 11.52 30.96
N THR A 76 4.20 12.16 29.83
CA THR A 76 3.21 12.72 28.92
C THR A 76 2.52 11.62 28.13
N GLN A 77 1.19 11.69 27.95
CA GLN A 77 0.44 10.66 27.21
C GLN A 77 0.93 10.54 25.76
N LEU A 78 1.10 11.69 25.11
CA LEU A 78 1.37 11.80 23.67
C LEU A 78 2.83 12.13 23.34
N GLY A 79 3.74 11.94 24.29
CA GLY A 79 5.16 12.21 24.12
C GLY A 79 5.41 13.62 23.60
N LEU A 80 5.94 13.73 22.38
CA LEU A 80 6.35 15.00 21.78
C LEU A 80 5.24 15.73 20.99
N ALA A 81 3.99 15.27 21.07
CA ALA A 81 2.87 15.96 20.43
C ALA A 81 2.68 17.39 20.94
N ASN A 82 3.03 17.64 22.21
CA ASN A 82 2.97 18.96 22.85
C ASN A 82 3.84 20.03 22.15
N LEU A 83 4.89 19.63 21.41
CA LEU A 83 5.72 20.57 20.65
C LEU A 83 4.96 21.22 19.49
N VAL A 84 3.91 20.56 19.00
CA VAL A 84 3.02 21.04 17.92
C VAL A 84 1.69 21.53 18.49
N TYR A 85 1.15 20.83 19.48
CA TYR A 85 -0.11 21.13 20.16
C TYR A 85 0.16 21.45 21.63
N PRO A 86 0.49 22.71 21.98
CA PRO A 86 0.99 23.05 23.32
C PRO A 86 0.09 22.63 24.49
N SER A 87 -1.21 22.50 24.24
CA SER A 87 -2.21 22.11 25.22
C SER A 87 -2.32 20.59 25.43
N LEU A 88 -1.76 19.76 24.53
CA LEU A 88 -1.64 18.30 24.67
C LEU A 88 -0.50 17.90 25.62
N ASN A 89 -0.51 18.42 26.85
CA ASN A 89 0.54 18.20 27.85
C ASN A 89 0.03 17.45 29.11
N TYR A 90 -1.11 16.78 29.01
CA TYR A 90 -1.64 15.97 30.10
C TYR A 90 -0.83 14.67 30.26
N SER A 91 -0.84 14.18 31.49
CA SER A 91 -0.05 13.06 31.96
C SER A 91 -0.80 11.74 31.90
N ARG A 92 -0.05 10.62 31.92
CA ARG A 92 -0.63 9.28 32.07
C ARG A 92 -1.41 9.10 33.37
N PHE A 93 -1.07 9.87 34.41
CA PHE A 93 -1.81 9.87 35.65
C PHE A 93 -3.25 10.35 35.47
N GLU A 94 -3.44 11.47 34.75
CA GLU A 94 -4.78 12.01 34.46
C GLU A 94 -5.58 11.05 33.59
N HIS A 95 -4.95 10.45 32.58
CA HIS A 95 -5.57 9.41 31.76
C HIS A 95 -5.98 8.18 32.58
N THR A 96 -5.13 7.69 33.50
CA THR A 96 -5.47 6.56 34.39
C THR A 96 -6.71 6.84 35.24
N ILE A 97 -6.84 8.05 35.79
CA ILE A 97 -8.04 8.47 36.53
C ILE A 97 -9.26 8.57 35.59
N GLY A 98 -9.06 9.12 34.41
CA GLY A 98 -10.08 9.20 33.37
C GLY A 98 -10.64 7.84 32.96
N THR A 99 -9.76 6.88 32.70
CA THR A 99 -10.10 5.48 32.36
C THR A 99 -10.91 4.82 33.48
N LEU A 100 -10.58 5.05 34.76
CA LEU A 100 -11.40 4.61 35.89
C LEU A 100 -12.81 5.23 35.87
N GLY A 101 -12.91 6.52 35.55
CA GLY A 101 -14.19 7.20 35.44
C GLY A 101 -15.05 6.70 34.27
N ARG A 102 -14.43 6.45 33.10
CA ARG A 102 -15.11 5.84 31.94
C ARG A 102 -15.59 4.43 32.24
N LEU A 103 -14.77 3.64 32.94
CA LEU A 103 -15.16 2.32 33.41
C LEU A 103 -16.37 2.38 34.35
N ASP A 104 -16.37 3.30 35.32
CA ASP A 104 -17.50 3.48 36.25
C ASP A 104 -18.80 3.87 35.52
N GLN A 105 -18.71 4.76 34.52
CA GLN A 105 -19.83 5.13 33.66
C GLN A 105 -20.38 3.91 32.91
N VAL A 106 -19.52 3.11 32.28
CA VAL A 106 -19.95 1.91 31.55
C VAL A 106 -20.57 0.88 32.48
N LEU A 107 -19.93 0.56 33.61
CA LEU A 107 -20.46 -0.41 34.59
C LEU A 107 -21.82 0.02 35.14
N THR A 108 -21.99 1.32 35.45
CA THR A 108 -23.27 1.87 35.92
C THR A 108 -24.36 1.70 34.88
N ARG A 109 -24.08 2.00 33.60
CA ARG A 109 -25.06 1.83 32.51
C ARG A 109 -25.42 0.37 32.26
N LEU A 110 -24.46 -0.55 32.34
CA LEU A 110 -24.72 -1.99 32.23
C LEU A 110 -25.60 -2.49 33.37
N ARG A 111 -25.34 -2.06 34.61
CA ARG A 111 -26.19 -2.37 35.77
C ARG A 111 -27.61 -1.87 35.58
N GLU A 112 -27.79 -0.61 35.18
CA GLU A 112 -29.10 0.00 34.97
C GLU A 112 -29.94 -0.74 33.93
N ARG A 113 -29.32 -1.14 32.81
CA ARG A 113 -30.02 -1.83 31.72
C ARG A 113 -30.49 -3.23 32.08
N HIS A 114 -29.69 -3.95 32.85
CA HIS A 114 -29.98 -5.34 33.22
C HIS A 114 -30.64 -5.48 34.60
N LYS A 115 -31.16 -4.38 35.18
CA LYS A 115 -31.98 -4.46 36.40
C LYS A 115 -33.18 -5.40 36.17
N PRO A 116 -33.42 -6.38 37.05
CA PRO A 116 -34.56 -7.28 36.93
C PRO A 116 -35.86 -6.48 36.99
N GLN A 117 -36.72 -6.67 35.99
CA GLN A 117 -38.10 -6.22 35.97
C GLN A 117 -38.98 -7.45 35.86
N GLU A 118 -40.20 -7.41 36.39
CA GLU A 118 -41.04 -8.60 36.64
C GLU A 118 -41.41 -9.43 35.40
N ASN A 119 -41.13 -8.98 34.16
CA ASN A 119 -41.66 -9.59 32.93
C ASN A 119 -40.65 -9.82 31.75
N GLU A 120 -39.33 -9.84 31.96
CA GLU A 120 -38.36 -10.03 30.86
C GLU A 120 -37.41 -11.23 31.03
N ASN A 121 -37.54 -12.23 30.15
CA ASN A 121 -36.77 -13.49 30.16
C ASN A 121 -35.34 -13.40 29.55
N GLU A 122 -34.88 -12.23 29.10
CA GLU A 122 -33.59 -12.07 28.38
C GLU A 122 -32.49 -11.30 29.14
N LYS A 123 -32.72 -10.88 30.39
CA LYS A 123 -31.72 -10.10 31.14
C LYS A 123 -30.57 -10.96 31.68
N ILE A 124 -29.36 -10.41 31.60
CA ILE A 124 -28.14 -11.06 32.07
C ILE A 124 -27.95 -10.72 33.56
N ASP A 125 -27.53 -11.70 34.36
CA ASP A 125 -27.30 -11.50 35.79
C ASP A 125 -26.16 -10.48 36.02
N THR A 126 -26.49 -9.31 36.56
CA THR A 126 -25.53 -8.23 36.84
C THR A 126 -24.62 -8.52 38.02
N LYS A 127 -24.86 -9.59 38.80
CA LYS A 127 -23.97 -10.00 39.91
C LYS A 127 -22.53 -10.23 39.45
N ILE A 128 -22.34 -10.61 38.19
CA ILE A 128 -21.00 -10.75 37.60
C ILE A 128 -20.20 -9.43 37.62
N LEU A 129 -20.87 -8.29 37.40
CA LEU A 129 -20.23 -6.98 37.44
C LEU A 129 -19.72 -6.69 38.85
N ASP A 130 -20.51 -7.03 39.86
CA ASP A 130 -20.19 -6.79 41.26
C ASP A 130 -19.12 -7.77 41.80
N GLN A 131 -19.07 -8.99 41.25
CA GLN A 131 -18.04 -9.99 41.56
C GLN A 131 -16.66 -9.57 41.03
N TYR A 132 -16.62 -8.97 39.84
CA TYR A 132 -15.37 -8.63 39.14
C TYR A 132 -15.02 -7.15 39.12
N GLU A 133 -15.81 -6.28 39.77
CA GLU A 133 -15.58 -4.84 39.80
C GLU A 133 -14.17 -4.48 40.29
N THR A 134 -13.70 -5.13 41.35
CA THR A 134 -12.36 -4.87 41.91
C THR A 134 -11.26 -5.24 40.93
N GLN A 135 -11.38 -6.39 40.25
CA GLN A 135 -10.41 -6.89 39.28
C GLN A 135 -10.36 -5.99 38.05
N ILE A 136 -11.51 -5.60 37.50
CA ILE A 136 -11.56 -4.75 36.30
C ILE A 136 -11.09 -3.32 36.62
N ARG A 137 -11.40 -2.78 37.80
CA ARG A 137 -10.90 -1.47 38.23
C ARG A 137 -9.40 -1.47 38.53
N LEU A 138 -8.87 -2.55 39.13
CA LEU A 138 -7.43 -2.73 39.24
C LEU A 138 -6.76 -2.81 37.86
N ALA A 139 -7.37 -3.49 36.89
CA ALA A 139 -6.84 -3.56 35.53
C ALA A 139 -6.79 -2.16 34.90
N ALA A 140 -7.87 -1.38 35.01
CA ALA A 140 -7.91 0.02 34.57
C ALA A 140 -6.90 0.91 35.31
N LEU A 141 -6.65 0.67 36.60
CA LEU A 141 -5.63 1.41 37.35
C LEU A 141 -4.20 1.06 36.87
N PHE A 142 -3.91 -0.20 36.57
CA PHE A 142 -2.56 -0.68 36.26
C PHE A 142 -2.19 -0.74 34.78
N HIS A 143 -3.14 -0.64 33.85
CA HIS A 143 -2.88 -0.82 32.41
C HIS A 143 -1.71 0.03 31.92
N ASP A 144 -1.62 1.26 32.42
CA ASP A 144 -0.67 2.28 31.98
C ASP A 144 0.60 2.41 32.85
N LEU A 145 0.70 1.63 33.93
CA LEU A 145 1.75 1.83 34.95
C LEU A 145 3.17 1.60 34.40
N GLY A 146 3.30 0.66 33.46
CA GLY A 146 4.53 0.22 32.83
C GLY A 146 5.12 1.19 31.81
N HIS A 147 4.44 2.29 31.49
CA HIS A 147 4.95 3.27 30.55
C HIS A 147 6.23 3.95 31.06
N CYS A 148 7.18 4.12 30.15
CA CYS A 148 8.42 4.86 30.35
C CYS A 148 8.31 6.28 29.74
N LEU A 149 9.40 7.06 29.84
CA LEU A 149 9.49 8.39 29.23
C LEU A 149 9.01 8.41 27.77
N PHE A 150 8.27 9.43 27.36
CA PHE A 150 7.77 9.62 26.00
C PHE A 150 6.92 8.47 25.47
N SER A 151 6.31 7.69 26.37
CA SER A 151 5.27 6.74 26.01
C SER A 151 5.75 5.73 24.95
N HIS A 152 4.98 5.50 23.88
CA HIS A 152 5.31 4.53 22.83
C HIS A 152 6.61 4.82 22.07
N LEU A 153 7.20 6.01 22.20
CA LEU A 153 8.45 6.36 21.52
C LEU A 153 9.62 5.58 22.08
N THR A 154 9.68 5.47 23.40
CA THR A 154 10.70 4.70 24.08
C THR A 154 10.54 3.21 23.86
N GLU A 155 9.31 2.72 23.73
CA GLU A 155 9.03 1.32 23.46
C GLU A 155 9.74 0.83 22.19
N PHE A 156 9.84 1.69 21.16
CA PHE A 156 10.57 1.38 19.94
C PHE A 156 12.04 1.05 20.22
N ALA A 157 12.73 1.92 20.97
CA ALA A 157 14.13 1.70 21.34
C ALA A 157 14.29 0.49 22.27
N MET A 158 13.35 0.30 23.21
CA MET A 158 13.37 -0.82 24.14
C MET A 158 13.13 -2.18 23.47
N ASN A 159 12.34 -2.25 22.40
CA ASN A 159 12.10 -3.49 21.68
C ASN A 159 13.38 -4.07 21.02
N GLU A 160 14.44 -3.27 20.89
CA GLU A 160 15.72 -3.69 20.27
C GLU A 160 16.79 -4.11 21.28
N LEU A 161 16.49 -4.04 22.59
CA LEU A 161 17.46 -4.37 23.62
C LEU A 161 17.81 -5.86 23.58
N LYS A 162 19.12 -6.13 23.48
CA LYS A 162 19.64 -7.49 23.35
C LYS A 162 19.89 -8.17 24.69
N GLY A 163 19.71 -7.45 25.79
CA GLY A 163 20.18 -7.90 27.10
C GLY A 163 21.70 -7.94 27.15
N GLY A 164 22.27 -8.92 27.85
CA GLY A 164 23.73 -9.10 27.93
C GLY A 164 24.22 -9.50 29.31
N THR A 165 25.54 -9.60 29.46
CA THR A 165 26.16 -9.96 30.74
C THR A 165 26.49 -8.70 31.54
N TYR A 166 25.98 -8.61 32.76
CA TYR A 166 26.20 -7.51 33.69
C TYR A 166 26.83 -8.00 34.98
N LYS A 167 27.61 -7.12 35.61
CA LYS A 167 28.08 -7.33 36.98
C LYS A 167 26.98 -6.91 37.93
N TYR A 168 26.50 -7.85 38.73
CA TYR A 168 25.58 -7.57 39.82
C TYR A 168 26.32 -7.73 41.12
N LYS A 169 26.23 -6.73 41.99
CA LYS A 169 26.76 -6.81 43.34
C LYS A 169 25.65 -7.25 44.27
N ASN A 170 25.78 -8.43 44.85
CA ASN A 170 24.84 -8.91 45.85
C ASN A 170 24.89 -7.96 47.06
N LYS A 171 23.73 -7.40 47.44
CA LYS A 171 23.64 -6.45 48.56
C LYS A 171 23.88 -7.09 49.93
N GLU A 172 23.63 -8.40 50.05
CA GLU A 172 23.75 -9.15 51.30
C GLU A 172 25.16 -9.72 51.48
N THR A 173 25.73 -10.32 50.43
CA THR A 173 27.07 -10.95 50.50
C THR A 173 28.20 -10.02 50.06
N GLY A 174 27.90 -8.94 49.34
CA GLY A 174 28.88 -8.01 48.77
C GLY A 174 29.65 -8.55 47.56
N GLU A 175 29.43 -9.81 47.17
CA GLU A 175 30.12 -10.48 46.06
C GLU A 175 29.60 -9.99 44.69
N GLU A 176 30.52 -9.90 43.72
CA GLU A 176 30.18 -9.58 42.33
C GLU A 176 29.89 -10.87 41.55
N GLU A 177 28.66 -11.01 41.10
CA GLU A 177 28.22 -12.11 40.23
C GLU A 177 28.01 -11.59 38.80
N LYS A 178 28.33 -12.43 37.81
CA LYS A 178 27.97 -12.16 36.42
C LYS A 178 26.58 -12.71 36.14
N ILE A 179 25.65 -11.82 35.82
CA ILE A 179 24.27 -12.17 35.48
C ILE A 179 24.04 -11.95 33.99
N ILE A 180 23.33 -12.88 33.35
CA ILE A 180 22.89 -12.74 31.96
C ILE A 180 21.46 -12.19 31.98
N TYR A 181 21.28 -10.96 31.52
CA TYR A 181 19.97 -10.35 31.37
C TYR A 181 19.35 -10.73 30.02
N PRO A 182 18.06 -11.14 29.97
CA PRO A 182 17.42 -11.60 28.75
C PRO A 182 17.18 -10.45 27.76
N SER A 183 17.09 -10.80 26.48
CA SER A 183 16.67 -9.82 25.45
C SER A 183 15.20 -9.46 25.62
N VAL A 184 14.78 -8.29 25.12
CA VAL A 184 13.35 -7.91 25.16
C VAL A 184 12.50 -8.82 24.28
N GLU A 185 13.04 -9.33 23.17
CA GLU A 185 12.38 -10.34 22.34
C GLU A 185 12.09 -11.61 23.15
N GLU A 186 13.08 -12.12 23.89
CA GLU A 186 12.91 -13.28 24.76
C GLU A 186 11.87 -13.03 25.87
N ILE A 187 11.91 -11.87 26.53
CA ILE A 187 10.92 -11.50 27.55
C ILE A 187 9.50 -11.54 26.94
N LYS A 188 9.32 -10.89 25.79
CA LYS A 188 8.03 -10.84 25.10
C LYS A 188 7.57 -12.22 24.68
N ASP A 189 8.45 -13.06 24.15
CA ASP A 189 8.09 -14.42 23.73
C ASP A 189 7.65 -15.30 24.90
N ILE A 190 8.31 -15.20 26.05
CA ILE A 190 7.91 -15.94 27.26
C ILE A 190 6.55 -15.45 27.76
N PHE A 191 6.35 -14.14 27.89
CA PHE A 191 5.06 -13.60 28.33
C PHE A 191 3.93 -13.87 27.34
N ASN A 192 4.20 -13.80 26.03
CA ASN A 192 3.19 -14.05 25.00
C ASN A 192 2.74 -15.53 24.97
N LYS A 193 3.57 -16.48 25.42
CA LYS A 193 3.13 -17.88 25.57
C LYS A 193 2.07 -18.06 26.64
N GLU A 194 2.11 -17.24 27.69
CA GLU A 194 1.22 -17.36 28.86
C GLU A 194 0.03 -16.37 28.79
N PHE A 195 0.27 -15.16 28.27
CA PHE A 195 -0.68 -14.03 28.32
C PHE A 195 -1.05 -13.46 26.94
N ALA A 196 -0.73 -14.14 25.83
CA ALA A 196 -1.11 -13.68 24.50
C ALA A 196 -1.75 -14.77 23.64
N ASN A 197 -2.39 -14.32 22.56
CA ASN A 197 -2.96 -15.16 21.51
C ASN A 197 -2.33 -14.76 20.15
N GLU A 198 -2.53 -15.58 19.12
CA GLU A 198 -2.03 -15.33 17.74
C GLU A 198 -2.37 -13.92 17.22
N ASP A 199 -3.51 -13.36 17.63
CA ASP A 199 -4.03 -12.07 17.17
C ASP A 199 -3.71 -10.87 18.08
N ASN A 200 -3.18 -11.07 19.29
CA ASN A 200 -2.90 -9.98 20.23
C ASN A 200 -1.65 -10.28 21.06
N LYS A 201 -0.52 -9.68 20.67
CA LYS A 201 0.75 -9.77 21.40
C LYS A 201 0.87 -8.63 22.41
N LEU A 202 1.40 -8.94 23.58
CA LEU A 202 1.69 -7.93 24.60
C LEU A 202 2.78 -6.96 24.14
N SER A 203 2.51 -5.69 24.40
CA SER A 203 3.49 -4.62 24.43
C SER A 203 4.46 -4.82 25.59
N LEU A 204 5.65 -4.21 25.49
CA LEU A 204 6.61 -4.30 26.59
C LEU A 204 6.08 -3.57 27.84
N PHE A 205 5.30 -2.50 27.65
CA PHE A 205 4.73 -1.75 28.77
C PHE A 205 3.66 -2.53 29.53
N GLU A 206 2.80 -3.29 28.84
CA GLU A 206 1.87 -4.21 29.50
C GLU A 206 2.62 -5.28 30.32
N ILE A 207 3.73 -5.81 29.79
CA ILE A 207 4.58 -6.77 30.53
C ILE A 207 5.17 -6.13 31.78
N LEU A 208 5.67 -4.88 31.70
CA LEU A 208 6.18 -4.15 32.85
C LEU A 208 5.06 -3.90 33.88
N SER A 209 3.87 -3.47 33.44
CA SER A 209 2.68 -3.30 34.29
C SER A 209 2.31 -4.60 35.02
N ILE A 210 2.17 -5.71 34.28
CA ILE A 210 1.84 -7.04 34.81
C ILE A 210 2.91 -7.53 35.79
N THR A 211 4.18 -7.32 35.49
CA THR A 211 5.28 -7.75 36.37
C THR A 211 5.31 -6.94 37.67
N MET A 212 5.08 -5.61 37.61
CA MET A 212 4.98 -4.77 38.81
C MET A 212 3.77 -5.14 39.67
N LEU A 213 2.62 -5.43 39.04
CA LEU A 213 1.42 -5.93 39.70
C LEU A 213 1.68 -7.23 40.47
N GLY A 214 2.49 -8.13 39.89
CA GLY A 214 2.87 -9.42 40.48
C GLY A 214 3.91 -9.35 41.59
N THR A 215 4.24 -8.17 42.14
CA THR A 215 5.14 -8.05 43.28
C THR A 215 4.41 -8.12 44.62
N LYS A 216 5.04 -8.74 45.64
CA LYS A 216 4.47 -8.85 46.99
C LYS A 216 4.19 -7.48 47.62
N ARG A 217 4.99 -6.45 47.33
CA ARG A 217 4.78 -5.09 47.87
C ARG A 217 3.47 -4.45 47.43
N VAL A 218 3.11 -4.60 46.16
CA VAL A 218 1.81 -4.13 45.65
C VAL A 218 0.68 -4.85 46.38
N ALA A 219 0.78 -6.17 46.52
CA ALA A 219 -0.19 -6.94 47.29
C ALA A 219 -0.28 -6.50 48.76
N THR A 220 0.83 -6.20 49.42
CA THR A 220 0.84 -5.72 50.81
C THR A 220 0.07 -4.42 50.97
N ILE A 221 0.20 -3.46 50.04
CA ILE A 221 -0.57 -2.20 50.10
C ILE A 221 -2.06 -2.45 49.91
N LEU A 222 -2.42 -3.26 48.91
CA LEU A 222 -3.82 -3.59 48.62
C LEU A 222 -4.47 -4.30 49.80
N PHE A 223 -3.78 -5.28 50.39
CA PHE A 223 -4.24 -6.02 51.57
C PHE A 223 -4.40 -5.10 52.79
N SER A 224 -3.40 -4.27 53.08
CA SER A 224 -3.41 -3.34 54.22
C SER A 224 -4.52 -2.28 54.13
N ASN A 225 -5.03 -2.01 52.94
CA ASN A 225 -6.13 -1.08 52.70
C ASN A 225 -7.48 -1.78 52.50
N ASN A 226 -7.62 -3.00 53.03
CA ASN A 226 -8.87 -3.76 53.06
C ASN A 226 -9.52 -3.88 51.67
N ILE A 227 -8.72 -4.18 50.64
CA ILE A 227 -9.24 -4.44 49.30
C ILE A 227 -10.47 -5.36 49.39
N ALA A 228 -11.57 -4.89 48.83
CA ALA A 228 -12.85 -5.56 48.95
C ALA A 228 -13.04 -6.52 47.78
N LEU A 229 -13.05 -7.81 48.07
CA LEU A 229 -13.37 -8.87 47.11
C LEU A 229 -14.77 -9.36 47.44
N TYR A 230 -15.60 -9.58 46.42
CA TYR A 230 -16.99 -9.97 46.62
C TYR A 230 -17.32 -11.24 45.85
N THR A 231 -18.17 -12.06 46.45
CA THR A 231 -18.81 -13.21 45.80
C THR A 231 -20.29 -13.22 46.18
N TYR A 232 -21.07 -14.04 45.49
CA TYR A 232 -22.49 -14.22 45.79
C TYR A 232 -22.75 -15.61 46.34
N LYS A 233 -23.41 -15.68 47.50
CA LYS A 233 -23.93 -16.92 48.07
C LYS A 233 -25.39 -16.69 48.43
N ASP A 234 -26.29 -17.57 47.98
CA ASP A 234 -27.73 -17.48 48.22
C ASP A 234 -28.36 -16.13 47.79
N GLY A 235 -27.76 -15.46 46.80
CA GLY A 235 -28.22 -14.17 46.28
C GLY A 235 -27.70 -12.93 47.02
N GLU A 236 -27.02 -13.11 48.16
CA GLU A 236 -26.42 -12.01 48.92
C GLU A 236 -24.96 -11.77 48.53
N LYS A 237 -24.54 -10.49 48.52
CA LYS A 237 -23.16 -10.06 48.26
C LYS A 237 -22.32 -10.23 49.52
N ILE A 238 -21.40 -11.18 49.52
CA ILE A 238 -20.54 -11.51 50.67
C ILE A 238 -19.08 -11.16 50.34
N LYS A 239 -18.34 -10.61 51.32
CA LYS A 239 -16.91 -10.39 51.18
C LYS A 239 -16.17 -11.73 51.09
N CYS A 240 -15.42 -11.94 50.02
CA CYS A 240 -14.68 -13.17 49.78
C CYS A 240 -13.26 -13.11 50.36
N VAL A 241 -12.72 -14.27 50.74
CA VAL A 241 -11.30 -14.49 51.04
C VAL A 241 -10.67 -15.23 49.85
N GLU A 242 -10.82 -14.67 48.65
CA GLU A 242 -10.00 -15.12 47.52
C GLU A 242 -8.54 -14.79 47.83
N GLU A 243 -7.62 -15.71 47.53
CA GLU A 243 -6.21 -15.44 47.65
C GLU A 243 -5.85 -14.28 46.73
N LEU A 244 -5.26 -13.22 47.28
CA LEU A 244 -4.94 -12.00 46.52
C LEU A 244 -4.06 -12.30 45.29
N GLY A 245 -3.24 -13.35 45.33
CA GLY A 245 -2.51 -13.84 44.17
C GLY A 245 -3.40 -14.19 42.98
N ILE A 246 -4.51 -14.89 43.20
CA ILE A 246 -5.49 -15.27 42.15
C ILE A 246 -6.17 -14.03 41.57
N VAL A 247 -6.53 -13.07 42.44
CA VAL A 247 -7.12 -11.80 42.02
C VAL A 247 -6.16 -11.04 41.10
N LEU A 248 -4.89 -10.95 41.48
CA LEU A 248 -3.87 -10.26 40.68
C LEU A 248 -3.60 -10.98 39.34
N GLU A 249 -3.69 -12.32 39.30
CA GLU A 249 -3.64 -13.08 38.05
C GLU A 249 -4.81 -12.72 37.12
N HIS A 250 -6.03 -12.61 37.65
CA HIS A 250 -7.19 -12.18 36.87
C HIS A 250 -7.02 -10.75 36.32
N VAL A 251 -6.49 -9.84 37.14
CA VAL A 251 -6.17 -8.47 36.73
C VAL A 251 -5.14 -8.47 35.59
N ALA A 252 -4.08 -9.27 35.70
CA ALA A 252 -3.07 -9.40 34.64
C ALA A 252 -3.67 -9.90 33.32
N LYS A 253 -4.62 -10.84 33.37
CA LYS A 253 -5.36 -11.29 32.17
C LYS A 253 -6.18 -10.17 31.56
N PHE A 254 -6.89 -9.37 32.36
CA PHE A 254 -7.65 -8.23 31.83
C PHE A 254 -6.76 -7.13 31.23
N ILE A 255 -5.59 -6.84 31.83
CA ILE A 255 -4.59 -5.94 31.21
C ILE A 255 -4.14 -6.50 29.85
N ALA A 256 -3.93 -7.82 29.76
CA ALA A 256 -3.61 -8.51 28.51
C ALA A 256 -4.78 -8.61 27.50
N GLY A 257 -5.97 -8.11 27.86
CA GLY A 257 -7.17 -8.24 27.04
C GLY A 257 -7.69 -9.67 26.93
N LEU A 258 -7.41 -10.52 27.92
CA LEU A 258 -7.83 -11.92 28.01
C LEU A 258 -8.91 -12.15 29.09
N PRO A 259 -9.87 -13.04 28.84
CA PRO A 259 -10.84 -13.46 29.85
C PRO A 259 -10.17 -14.34 30.91
N ILE A 260 -10.87 -14.56 32.02
CA ILE A 260 -10.44 -15.52 33.02
C ILE A 260 -10.61 -16.94 32.45
N LYS A 261 -9.56 -17.75 32.60
CA LYS A 261 -9.53 -19.14 32.15
C LYS A 261 -10.73 -19.92 32.70
N ASN A 262 -11.42 -20.65 31.83
CA ASN A 262 -12.61 -21.45 32.15
C ASN A 262 -13.82 -20.64 32.66
N LYS A 263 -13.85 -19.32 32.43
CA LYS A 263 -14.97 -18.43 32.81
C LYS A 263 -15.43 -17.60 31.60
N PRO A 264 -16.16 -18.20 30.63
CA PRO A 264 -16.60 -17.52 29.39
C PRO A 264 -17.47 -16.28 29.65
N GLU A 265 -18.11 -16.20 30.80
CA GLU A 265 -18.87 -15.04 31.26
C GLU A 265 -18.01 -13.78 31.44
N THR A 266 -16.68 -13.89 31.47
CA THR A 266 -15.74 -12.76 31.67
C THR A 266 -15.19 -12.17 30.36
N ILE A 267 -15.63 -12.66 29.19
CA ILE A 267 -15.15 -12.17 27.89
C ILE A 267 -15.45 -10.69 27.69
N PHE A 268 -16.66 -10.24 28.01
CA PHE A 268 -17.01 -8.83 27.89
C PHE A 268 -16.14 -7.92 28.78
N LEU A 269 -15.67 -8.40 29.94
CA LEU A 269 -14.76 -7.64 30.81
C LEU A 269 -13.38 -7.46 30.15
N ALA A 270 -12.88 -8.50 29.50
CA ALA A 270 -11.67 -8.38 28.69
C ALA A 270 -11.84 -7.39 27.53
N GLN A 271 -13.01 -7.40 26.86
CA GLN A 271 -13.35 -6.43 25.81
C GLN A 271 -13.45 -4.99 26.34
N LEU A 272 -13.91 -4.78 27.57
CA LEU A 272 -13.97 -3.46 28.18
C LEU A 272 -12.57 -2.86 28.39
N MET A 273 -11.54 -3.67 28.61
CA MET A 273 -10.15 -3.20 28.72
C MET A 273 -9.45 -3.11 27.37
N SER A 274 -9.69 -4.07 26.47
CA SER A 274 -8.99 -4.14 25.18
C SER A 274 -9.92 -4.67 24.09
N SER A 275 -10.47 -3.76 23.29
CA SER A 275 -11.26 -4.07 22.10
C SER A 275 -11.29 -2.89 21.10
N GLY A 276 -12.17 -2.97 20.10
CA GLY A 276 -12.46 -1.84 19.20
C GLY A 276 -13.13 -0.67 19.92
N LEU A 277 -13.79 -0.94 21.06
CA LEU A 277 -14.42 0.04 21.94
C LEU A 277 -14.18 -0.34 23.40
N ASP A 278 -13.12 0.21 23.98
CA ASP A 278 -12.74 0.01 25.39
C ASP A 278 -12.68 1.32 26.16
N VAL A 279 -12.57 1.21 27.48
CA VAL A 279 -12.57 2.36 28.40
C VAL A 279 -11.33 3.24 28.24
N ASP A 280 -10.20 2.65 27.80
CA ASP A 280 -8.97 3.37 27.45
C ASP A 280 -9.23 4.32 26.26
N LYS A 281 -9.76 3.81 25.14
CA LYS A 281 -10.11 4.64 23.97
C LYS A 281 -11.17 5.69 24.28
N LEU A 282 -12.18 5.33 25.07
CA LEU A 282 -13.21 6.28 25.50
C LEU A 282 -12.64 7.44 26.31
N ASP A 283 -11.59 7.22 27.11
CA ASP A 283 -10.91 8.31 27.80
C ASP A 283 -10.01 9.11 26.86
N TYR A 284 -8.99 8.46 26.26
CA TYR A 284 -7.96 9.22 25.54
C TYR A 284 -8.55 10.00 24.37
N MET A 285 -9.53 9.46 23.64
CA MET A 285 -10.09 10.17 22.48
C MET A 285 -10.81 11.45 22.92
N SER A 286 -11.60 11.36 24.01
CA SER A 286 -12.28 12.53 24.59
C SER A 286 -11.30 13.57 25.11
N ARG A 287 -10.22 13.08 25.75
CA ARG A 287 -9.19 13.91 26.36
C ARG A 287 -8.38 14.63 25.29
N GLU A 288 -8.01 13.92 24.23
CA GLU A 288 -7.30 14.49 23.10
C GLU A 288 -8.12 15.51 22.34
N GLU A 289 -9.42 15.26 22.11
CA GLU A 289 -10.32 16.29 21.58
C GLU A 289 -10.30 17.54 22.46
N HIS A 290 -10.51 17.37 23.78
CA HIS A 290 -10.57 18.46 24.73
C HIS A 290 -9.29 19.30 24.76
N PHE A 291 -8.13 18.64 24.88
CA PHE A 291 -6.84 19.32 25.03
C PHE A 291 -6.22 19.76 23.70
N SER A 292 -6.51 19.12 22.57
CA SER A 292 -6.02 19.58 21.26
C SER A 292 -6.85 20.73 20.69
N GLY A 293 -8.11 20.87 21.11
CA GLY A 293 -9.09 21.75 20.47
C GLY A 293 -9.55 21.26 19.09
N ILE A 294 -9.12 20.07 18.66
CA ILE A 294 -9.56 19.45 17.42
C ILE A 294 -10.92 18.84 17.68
N LYS A 295 -11.96 19.49 17.17
CA LYS A 295 -13.32 18.95 17.21
C LYS A 295 -13.39 17.64 16.45
N ILE A 296 -13.91 16.64 17.13
CA ILE A 296 -14.11 15.31 16.61
C ILE A 296 -15.56 14.95 16.88
N GLU A 297 -16.33 14.81 15.81
CA GLU A 297 -17.76 14.51 15.93
C GLU A 297 -17.93 13.07 16.43
N MET A 298 -18.23 12.93 17.72
CA MET A 298 -18.49 11.64 18.37
C MET A 298 -19.58 11.79 19.42
N ASP A 299 -20.73 11.13 19.20
CA ASP A 299 -21.80 11.07 20.20
C ASP A 299 -21.51 10.01 21.29
N LEU A 300 -20.61 10.36 22.21
CA LEU A 300 -20.26 9.50 23.36
C LEU A 300 -21.47 9.17 24.22
N GLN A 301 -22.38 10.12 24.41
CA GLN A 301 -23.56 9.90 25.23
C GLN A 301 -24.43 8.80 24.63
N ARG A 302 -24.59 8.78 23.31
CA ARG A 302 -25.29 7.71 22.60
C ARG A 302 -24.53 6.39 22.63
N ILE A 303 -23.21 6.40 22.56
CA ILE A 303 -22.40 5.19 22.77
C ILE A 303 -22.67 4.62 24.17
N PHE A 304 -22.56 5.41 25.24
CA PHE A 304 -22.88 4.96 26.60
C PHE A 304 -24.33 4.53 26.78
N ASN A 305 -25.27 5.13 26.02
CA ASN A 305 -26.67 4.75 26.01
C ASN A 305 -26.97 3.52 25.13
N LYS A 306 -26.02 3.03 24.32
CA LYS A 306 -26.24 1.90 23.39
C LYS A 306 -25.30 0.73 23.58
N ILE A 307 -24.20 0.92 24.30
CA ILE A 307 -23.34 -0.15 24.78
C ILE A 307 -24.15 -1.11 25.65
N ASN A 308 -23.95 -2.40 25.43
CA ASN A 308 -24.67 -3.47 26.11
C ASN A 308 -23.83 -4.75 26.17
N ILE A 309 -24.24 -5.68 27.01
CA ILE A 309 -23.78 -7.06 27.00
C ILE A 309 -24.84 -7.97 26.39
N PHE A 310 -24.40 -8.95 25.62
CA PHE A 310 -25.27 -9.89 24.90
C PHE A 310 -24.92 -11.32 25.24
N SER A 311 -25.95 -12.15 25.40
CA SER A 311 -25.82 -13.59 25.57
C SER A 311 -25.99 -14.27 24.22
N ILE A 312 -24.90 -14.79 23.67
CA ILE A 312 -24.88 -15.39 22.33
C ILE A 312 -24.45 -16.85 22.39
N SER A 313 -24.96 -17.67 21.50
CA SER A 313 -24.52 -19.06 21.36
C SER A 313 -23.23 -19.16 20.54
N ARG A 314 -22.49 -20.27 20.67
CA ARG A 314 -21.20 -20.47 19.97
C ARG A 314 -21.28 -20.30 18.46
N ASP A 315 -22.36 -20.80 17.85
CA ASP A 315 -22.64 -20.70 16.40
C ASP A 315 -22.85 -19.25 15.92
N LYS A 316 -23.18 -18.34 16.83
CA LYS A 316 -23.40 -16.91 16.57
C LYS A 316 -22.24 -16.03 17.02
N LEU A 317 -21.15 -16.62 17.54
CA LEU A 317 -19.96 -15.88 17.94
C LEU A 317 -19.26 -15.32 16.69
N PRO A 318 -19.04 -14.00 16.59
CA PRO A 318 -18.26 -13.44 15.51
C PRO A 318 -16.86 -14.07 15.44
N LYS A 319 -16.36 -14.32 14.22
CA LYS A 319 -15.02 -14.87 13.99
C LYS A 319 -13.91 -14.13 14.74
N SER A 320 -14.03 -12.81 14.83
CA SER A 320 -13.10 -11.93 15.56
C SER A 320 -13.04 -12.20 17.08
N LEU A 321 -14.08 -12.82 17.64
CA LEU A 321 -14.20 -13.19 19.05
C LEU A 321 -13.92 -14.68 19.30
N GLU A 322 -13.77 -15.51 18.26
CA GLU A 322 -13.40 -16.92 18.39
C GLU A 322 -12.05 -17.09 19.12
N LYS A 323 -11.16 -16.09 19.06
CA LYS A 323 -9.90 -16.08 19.83
C LYS A 323 -10.09 -16.29 21.34
N TYR A 324 -11.23 -15.89 21.89
CA TYR A 324 -11.56 -16.06 23.30
C TYR A 324 -11.98 -17.50 23.63
N THR A 325 -12.37 -18.31 22.64
CA THR A 325 -12.79 -19.70 22.85
C THR A 325 -11.64 -20.64 23.25
N LYS A 326 -10.39 -20.29 22.92
CA LYS A 326 -9.19 -21.05 23.31
C LYS A 326 -8.96 -21.05 24.83
N HIS A 327 -9.51 -20.07 25.55
CA HIS A 327 -9.37 -19.90 27.01
C HIS A 327 -10.47 -20.62 27.82
N ILE A 328 -11.22 -21.51 27.17
CA ILE A 328 -12.36 -22.26 27.71
C ILE A 328 -11.95 -23.72 27.92
N HIS A 329 -12.49 -24.35 28.96
CA HIS A 329 -12.11 -25.68 29.44
C HIS A 329 -12.38 -26.80 28.38
N PRO A 330 -11.54 -27.86 28.28
CA PRO A 330 -11.68 -28.92 27.24
C PRO A 330 -13.03 -29.64 27.21
N LYS A 331 -13.69 -29.82 28.36
CA LYS A 331 -15.05 -30.39 28.45
C LYS A 331 -16.15 -29.55 27.76
N HIS A 332 -15.81 -28.31 27.39
CA HIS A 332 -16.69 -27.33 26.73
C HIS A 332 -16.30 -27.12 25.25
N GLN A 333 -15.40 -27.95 24.71
CA GLN A 333 -15.02 -27.92 23.29
C GLN A 333 -15.89 -28.83 22.40
N ASP A 334 -16.83 -29.58 22.99
CA ASP A 334 -17.81 -30.36 22.23
C ASP A 334 -18.78 -29.43 21.47
N GLN A 335 -18.89 -29.65 20.16
CA GLN A 335 -19.71 -28.87 19.23
C GLN A 335 -21.23 -28.94 19.52
N ASN A 336 -21.67 -29.82 20.43
CA ASN A 336 -23.07 -30.08 20.76
C ASN A 336 -23.57 -29.37 22.03
N THR A 337 -22.80 -28.45 22.62
CA THR A 337 -23.21 -27.72 23.84
C THR A 337 -23.97 -26.43 23.50
N SER A 338 -25.13 -26.23 24.13
CA SER A 338 -25.97 -25.03 24.07
C SER A 338 -25.37 -23.84 24.85
N GLU A 339 -24.05 -23.67 24.77
CA GLU A 339 -23.29 -22.72 25.58
C GLU A 339 -23.50 -21.28 25.14
N LYS A 340 -23.76 -20.42 26.14
CA LYS A 340 -23.99 -18.99 25.99
C LYS A 340 -22.77 -18.20 26.46
N PHE A 341 -22.28 -17.30 25.61
CA PHE A 341 -21.17 -16.39 25.87
C PHE A 341 -21.72 -15.00 26.19
N ILE A 342 -21.10 -14.31 27.14
CA ILE A 342 -21.43 -12.91 27.43
C ILE A 342 -20.39 -12.02 26.78
N ILE A 343 -20.82 -11.24 25.80
CA ILE A 343 -19.95 -10.38 25.01
C ILE A 343 -20.39 -8.93 25.05
N LEU A 344 -19.42 -8.02 24.91
CA LEU A 344 -19.65 -6.60 24.76
C LEU A 344 -20.12 -6.30 23.32
N GLY A 345 -21.13 -5.45 23.20
CA GLY A 345 -21.62 -5.00 21.91
C GLY A 345 -22.35 -3.67 21.99
N ILE A 346 -22.87 -3.27 20.83
CA ILE A 346 -23.73 -2.10 20.67
C ILE A 346 -25.07 -2.54 20.08
N GLU A 347 -26.17 -2.01 20.62
CA GLU A 347 -27.48 -2.13 20.00
C GLU A 347 -27.52 -1.49 18.61
N LYS A 348 -28.33 -2.03 17.68
CA LYS A 348 -28.51 -1.50 16.31
C LYS A 348 -28.60 0.03 16.22
N GLY A 349 -29.33 0.67 17.13
CA GLY A 349 -29.50 2.13 17.15
C GLY A 349 -28.24 2.96 17.49
N GLY A 350 -27.15 2.32 17.92
CA GLY A 350 -25.85 2.93 18.18
C GLY A 350 -24.79 2.66 17.11
N GLN A 351 -25.13 1.96 16.02
CA GLN A 351 -24.17 1.64 14.95
C GLN A 351 -23.52 2.90 14.35
N TYR A 352 -24.32 3.91 14.02
CA TYR A 352 -23.80 5.17 13.46
C TYR A 352 -22.86 5.91 14.43
N SER A 353 -23.16 5.92 15.73
CA SER A 353 -22.26 6.52 16.72
C SER A 353 -20.94 5.77 16.85
N TYR A 354 -20.92 4.46 16.58
CA TYR A 354 -19.66 3.71 16.48
C TYR A 354 -18.90 3.96 15.17
N GLU A 355 -19.62 4.15 14.06
CA GLU A 355 -19.02 4.63 12.80
C GLU A 355 -18.35 5.99 13.00
N GLU A 356 -19.04 6.93 13.65
CA GLU A 356 -18.50 8.23 14.08
C GLU A 356 -17.27 8.05 14.97
N PHE A 357 -17.33 7.17 15.98
CA PHE A 357 -16.18 6.83 16.84
C PHE A 357 -14.96 6.32 16.03
N CYS A 358 -15.17 5.47 15.02
CA CYS A 358 -14.08 5.01 14.17
C CYS A 358 -13.50 6.13 13.30
N MET A 359 -14.36 6.99 12.73
CA MET A 359 -13.93 8.16 11.94
C MET A 359 -13.23 9.22 12.80
N ALA A 360 -13.68 9.37 14.05
CA ALA A 360 -13.08 10.19 15.08
C ALA A 360 -11.65 9.74 15.38
N ARG A 361 -11.47 8.43 15.63
CA ARG A 361 -10.16 7.83 15.82
C ARG A 361 -9.28 8.02 14.60
N LEU A 362 -9.80 7.79 13.38
CA LEU A 362 -9.07 8.05 12.14
C LEU A 362 -8.58 9.50 12.05
N SER A 363 -9.45 10.45 12.40
CA SER A 363 -9.14 11.88 12.41
C SER A 363 -8.05 12.24 13.42
N LEU A 364 -8.02 11.62 14.60
CA LEU A 364 -6.94 11.77 15.59
C LEU A 364 -5.60 11.26 15.04
N TYR A 365 -5.60 10.10 14.40
CA TYR A 365 -4.41 9.57 13.74
C TYR A 365 -3.87 10.52 12.69
N GLU A 366 -4.74 11.06 11.83
CA GLU A 366 -4.33 12.01 10.81
C GLU A 366 -3.79 13.31 11.41
N LYS A 367 -4.57 13.91 12.32
CA LYS A 367 -4.31 15.29 12.77
C LYS A 367 -3.26 15.35 13.86
N ILE A 368 -3.18 14.38 14.76
CA ILE A 368 -2.27 14.39 15.92
C ILE A 368 -1.15 13.38 15.73
N TYR A 369 -1.46 12.08 15.78
CA TYR A 369 -0.42 11.05 15.93
C TYR A 369 0.51 10.96 14.73
N LEU A 370 -0.01 11.16 13.52
CA LEU A 370 0.74 11.09 12.26
C LEU A 370 1.01 12.47 11.68
N HIS A 371 0.83 13.52 12.48
CA HIS A 371 1.21 14.86 12.10
C HIS A 371 2.72 14.91 11.84
N LYS A 372 3.09 15.28 10.61
CA LYS A 372 4.47 15.34 10.11
C LYS A 372 5.50 15.98 11.06
N LYS A 373 5.14 17.03 11.82
CA LYS A 373 6.08 17.68 12.75
C LYS A 373 6.20 16.93 14.08
N VAL A 374 5.13 16.28 14.53
CA VAL A 374 5.19 15.37 15.68
C VAL A 374 6.09 14.21 15.29
N ARG A 375 5.81 13.55 14.16
CA ARG A 375 6.63 12.46 13.61
C ARG A 375 8.10 12.83 13.43
N ALA A 376 8.41 14.03 12.93
CA ALA A 376 9.80 14.49 12.82
C ALA A 376 10.52 14.50 14.18
N ALA A 377 9.88 15.07 15.21
CA ALA A 377 10.42 15.12 16.57
C ALA A 377 10.52 13.72 17.19
N GLU A 378 9.49 12.91 17.03
CA GLU A 378 9.42 11.52 17.50
C GLU A 378 10.53 10.66 16.91
N SER A 379 10.71 10.69 15.59
CA SER A 379 11.72 9.86 14.92
C SER A 379 13.14 10.36 15.23
N PHE A 380 13.33 11.66 15.45
CA PHE A 380 14.59 12.21 15.93
C PHE A 380 14.91 11.75 17.36
N LEU A 381 13.92 11.78 18.27
CA LEU A 381 14.06 11.25 19.62
C LEU A 381 14.37 9.74 19.61
N ARG A 382 13.64 8.94 18.82
CA ARG A 382 13.90 7.50 18.70
C ARG A 382 15.35 7.22 18.34
N LYS A 383 15.90 7.96 17.37
CA LYS A 383 17.31 7.85 17.01
C LYS A 383 18.23 8.13 18.20
N LYS A 384 17.99 9.24 18.91
CA LYS A 384 18.78 9.61 20.10
C LYS A 384 18.68 8.57 21.23
N LEU A 385 17.50 7.98 21.43
CA LEU A 385 17.28 6.89 22.39
C LEU A 385 17.97 5.58 21.97
N SER A 386 17.98 5.24 20.69
CA SER A 386 18.74 4.09 20.17
C SER A 386 20.25 4.30 20.34
N GLU A 387 20.74 5.52 20.09
CA GLU A 387 22.14 5.91 20.35
C GLU A 387 22.46 5.80 21.85
N PHE A 388 21.56 6.25 22.74
CA PHE A 388 21.72 6.21 24.20
C PHE A 388 22.09 4.83 24.75
N VAL A 389 21.42 3.79 24.25
CA VAL A 389 21.67 2.38 24.62
C VAL A 389 23.08 1.90 24.26
N THR A 390 23.72 2.50 23.26
CA THR A 390 25.10 2.14 22.87
C THR A 390 26.16 2.75 23.77
N TYR A 391 25.81 3.80 24.52
CA TYR A 391 26.76 4.52 25.38
C TYR A 391 26.75 4.03 26.81
N ASP A 392 25.58 3.64 27.32
CA ASP A 392 25.44 3.05 28.65
C ASP A 392 24.79 1.67 28.54
N SER A 393 25.62 0.65 28.72
CA SER A 393 25.20 -0.74 28.61
C SER A 393 24.16 -1.13 29.67
N ASP A 394 24.06 -0.41 30.79
CA ASP A 394 23.03 -0.74 31.80
C ASP A 394 21.61 -0.57 31.25
N TYR A 395 21.41 0.33 30.27
CA TYR A 395 20.11 0.53 29.62
C TYR A 395 19.78 -0.53 28.57
N GLN A 396 20.61 -1.57 28.41
CA GLN A 396 20.17 -2.83 27.80
C GLN A 396 19.18 -3.60 28.70
N GLN A 397 19.10 -3.24 29.98
CA GLN A 397 18.16 -3.83 30.93
C GLN A 397 16.83 -3.07 30.88
N ALA A 398 15.76 -3.72 30.40
CA ALA A 398 14.45 -3.08 30.21
C ALA A 398 13.92 -2.31 31.45
N HIS A 399 14.09 -2.86 32.67
CA HIS A 399 13.59 -2.22 33.88
C HIS A 399 14.31 -0.90 34.25
N LYS A 400 15.53 -0.66 33.76
CA LYS A 400 16.29 0.58 34.04
C LYS A 400 15.62 1.81 33.44
N TRP A 401 14.88 1.63 32.35
CA TRP A 401 14.14 2.70 31.68
C TRP A 401 13.00 3.28 32.53
N LEU A 402 12.46 2.51 33.47
CA LEU A 402 11.41 2.98 34.38
C LEU A 402 11.89 4.11 35.32
N TYR A 403 13.21 4.20 35.55
CA TYR A 403 13.82 5.22 36.41
C TYR A 403 14.01 6.58 35.70
N LEU A 404 13.92 6.62 34.37
CA LEU A 404 14.19 7.83 33.60
C LEU A 404 12.98 8.78 33.61
N PRO A 405 13.17 10.06 34.01
CA PRO A 405 12.14 11.08 33.84
C PRO A 405 12.16 11.67 32.42
N GLU A 406 11.06 12.28 31.99
CA GLU A 406 11.03 13.05 30.72
C GLU A 406 11.87 14.33 30.76
N SER A 407 12.18 14.86 31.96
CA SER A 407 13.09 16.00 32.12
C SER A 407 14.51 15.75 31.60
N ILE A 408 14.85 14.50 31.27
CA ILE A 408 16.09 14.14 30.58
C ILE A 408 16.29 14.93 29.27
N ILE A 409 15.23 15.44 28.66
CA ILE A 409 15.34 16.30 27.47
C ILE A 409 15.91 17.68 27.80
N GLU A 410 15.70 18.19 29.02
CA GLU A 410 16.25 19.48 29.47
C GLU A 410 17.73 19.34 29.87
N GLU A 411 18.16 18.13 30.23
CA GLU A 411 19.50 17.87 30.72
C GLU A 411 20.52 17.70 29.58
N LYS A 412 21.65 18.40 29.68
CA LYS A 412 22.90 17.97 29.01
C LYS A 412 23.48 16.85 29.83
N LEU A 413 22.98 15.63 29.64
CA LEU A 413 23.50 14.48 30.36
C LEU A 413 25.04 14.41 30.17
N PRO A 414 25.82 14.33 31.26
CA PRO A 414 27.28 14.38 31.21
C PRO A 414 27.86 12.98 30.90
N PHE A 415 27.29 12.25 29.95
CA PHE A 415 27.90 11.02 29.47
C PHE A 415 29.11 11.40 28.63
N THR A 416 30.26 11.47 29.29
CA THR A 416 31.53 11.80 28.67
C THR A 416 32.04 10.55 27.96
N ILE A 417 31.93 10.54 26.63
CA ILE A 417 32.52 9.47 25.82
C ILE A 417 34.02 9.75 25.70
N GLU A 418 34.87 8.77 26.02
CA GLU A 418 36.27 8.78 25.59
C GLU A 418 36.36 7.99 24.27
N LYS A 419 36.21 8.66 23.13
CA LYS A 419 36.61 8.07 21.83
C LYS A 419 38.11 8.30 21.65
N GLU A 420 38.88 7.23 21.46
CA GLU A 420 40.26 7.32 21.00
C GLU A 420 40.26 7.48 19.48
N GLU A 421 40.49 8.68 18.98
CA GLU A 421 40.73 8.90 17.55
C GLU A 421 42.24 8.89 17.29
N ILE A 422 42.69 7.98 16.43
CA ILE A 422 44.10 7.88 15.99
C ILE A 422 44.32 8.99 14.95
N VAL A 423 45.10 10.01 15.30
CA VAL A 423 45.46 11.08 14.35
C VAL A 423 46.34 10.48 13.25
N LYS A 424 45.80 10.34 12.04
CA LYS A 424 46.56 9.86 10.88
C LYS A 424 47.56 10.94 10.44
N GLY A 425 48.86 10.62 10.51
CA GLY A 425 49.94 11.49 10.04
C GLY A 425 51.13 11.62 11.00
N GLU A 426 51.03 11.14 12.24
CA GLU A 426 52.15 11.13 13.19
C GLU A 426 52.87 9.77 13.18
N LEU A 427 54.20 9.78 13.35
CA LEU A 427 55.03 8.57 13.47
C LEU A 427 54.64 7.71 14.69
N PHE A 428 54.03 8.33 15.70
CA PHE A 428 53.42 7.71 16.88
C PHE A 428 52.06 8.39 17.13
N PRO A 429 50.96 7.88 16.57
CA PRO A 429 49.67 8.54 16.71
C PRO A 429 49.22 8.54 18.17
N ARG A 430 49.08 9.74 18.75
CA ARG A 430 48.52 9.89 20.10
C ARG A 430 47.00 9.74 20.04
N PRO A 431 46.37 8.97 20.95
CA PRO A 431 44.92 8.91 21.03
C PRO A 431 44.40 10.29 21.43
N LYS A 432 43.60 10.91 20.55
CA LYS A 432 42.88 12.14 20.88
C LYS A 432 41.55 11.75 21.52
N LYS A 433 41.37 12.10 22.80
CA LYS A 433 40.09 11.91 23.51
C LYS A 433 39.09 12.96 23.02
N ILE A 434 38.04 12.53 22.34
CA ILE A 434 36.92 13.39 21.92
C ILE A 434 35.71 13.14 22.81
N GLN A 435 35.26 14.17 23.51
CA GLN A 435 34.03 14.16 24.30
C GLN A 435 32.83 14.49 23.40
N GLU A 436 31.93 13.55 23.17
CA GLU A 436 30.65 13.78 22.51
C GLU A 436 29.51 13.51 23.51
N ASN A 437 28.66 14.52 23.80
CA ASN A 437 27.46 14.34 24.62
C ASN A 437 26.23 14.17 23.73
N ILE A 438 25.33 13.25 24.07
CA ILE A 438 23.99 13.20 23.47
C ILE A 438 23.20 14.42 23.97
N LYS A 439 22.86 15.34 23.06
CA LYS A 439 22.04 16.51 23.37
C LYS A 439 20.58 16.21 23.06
N PHE A 440 19.83 15.80 24.09
CA PHE A 440 18.37 15.74 23.97
C PHE A 440 17.74 17.14 23.89
N SER A 441 18.41 18.16 24.43
CA SER A 441 18.02 19.57 24.37
C SER A 441 17.76 20.10 22.96
N ASP A 442 18.36 19.50 21.93
CA ASP A 442 18.09 19.85 20.52
C ASP A 442 16.59 19.73 20.17
N ILE A 443 15.85 18.85 20.86
CA ILE A 443 14.39 18.67 20.66
C ILE A 443 13.63 19.90 21.17
N ILE A 444 13.90 20.36 22.40
CA ILE A 444 13.25 21.54 23.01
C ILE A 444 13.71 22.83 22.33
N GLU A 445 14.99 22.91 21.96
CA GLU A 445 15.55 24.02 21.18
C GLU A 445 15.03 24.07 19.74
N ARG A 446 14.14 23.13 19.35
CA ARG A 446 13.57 22.99 18.01
C ARG A 446 14.62 22.86 16.90
N LYS A 447 15.80 22.35 17.23
CA LYS A 447 16.84 21.91 16.29
C LYS A 447 16.54 20.52 15.73
N ILE A 448 15.26 20.26 15.47
CA ILE A 448 14.79 19.03 14.87
C ILE A 448 14.93 19.12 13.34
N PRO A 449 15.15 18.00 12.64
CA PRO A 449 15.21 17.99 11.19
C PRO A 449 13.96 18.63 10.56
N ASP A 450 14.17 19.47 9.54
CA ASP A 450 13.09 20.09 8.79
C ASP A 450 12.33 19.05 7.94
N ARG A 451 11.13 19.44 7.48
CA ARG A 451 10.29 18.55 6.65
C ARG A 451 11.08 18.21 5.39
N ALA A 452 11.52 16.96 5.28
CA ALA A 452 11.80 16.36 4.00
C ALA A 452 10.59 15.50 3.61
N PHE A 453 10.52 15.29 2.31
CA PHE A 453 9.39 14.75 1.58
C PHE A 453 8.88 13.42 2.13
N GLY A 454 7.61 13.15 1.83
CA GLY A 454 6.98 11.87 2.06
C GLY A 454 6.80 11.09 0.76
N PHE A 455 6.65 9.77 0.87
CA PHE A 455 6.54 8.85 -0.25
C PHE A 455 5.65 7.65 0.13
N GLY A 456 4.98 7.04 -0.87
CA GLY A 456 4.06 5.93 -0.65
C GLY A 456 3.64 5.26 -1.98
N PRO A 457 3.08 4.03 -1.92
CA PRO A 457 2.49 3.38 -3.09
C PRO A 457 1.28 4.18 -3.58
N ALA A 458 1.37 4.69 -4.82
CA ALA A 458 0.31 5.34 -5.59
C ALA A 458 -0.68 6.26 -4.83
N ASN A 459 -0.37 7.56 -4.78
CA ASN A 459 -1.41 8.58 -4.90
C ASN A 459 -2.00 8.49 -6.32
N SER A 460 -2.93 7.57 -6.57
CA SER A 460 -3.69 7.57 -7.81
C SER A 460 -4.83 8.57 -7.70
N LYS A 461 -4.69 9.70 -8.39
CA LYS A 461 -5.82 10.34 -9.06
C LYS A 461 -6.51 9.31 -9.94
N THR A 462 -7.47 8.57 -9.39
CA THR A 462 -8.56 7.92 -10.11
C THR A 462 -9.62 7.54 -9.09
N ASP A 463 -10.83 8.08 -9.22
CA ASP A 463 -12.07 7.66 -8.56
C ASP A 463 -12.47 6.19 -8.84
N THR A 464 -11.61 5.40 -9.48
CA THR A 464 -11.88 3.99 -9.72
C THR A 464 -11.32 3.18 -8.58
N ALA A 465 -12.19 2.82 -7.64
CA ALA A 465 -11.95 1.69 -6.77
C ALA A 465 -11.35 0.54 -7.58
N VAL A 466 -10.19 0.03 -7.13
CA VAL A 466 -9.49 -1.03 -7.84
C VAL A 466 -10.42 -2.24 -7.90
N LYS A 467 -10.83 -2.60 -9.11
CA LYS A 467 -11.72 -3.71 -9.39
C LYS A 467 -10.93 -4.84 -10.03
N ASN A 468 -11.29 -6.10 -9.74
CA ASN A 468 -10.72 -7.27 -10.40
C ASN A 468 -11.13 -7.30 -11.88
N GLU A 469 -10.62 -8.29 -12.63
CA GLU A 469 -10.90 -8.47 -14.06
C GLU A 469 -12.40 -8.63 -14.39
N LYS A 470 -13.25 -8.86 -13.38
CA LYS A 470 -14.71 -8.98 -13.50
C LYS A 470 -15.47 -7.70 -13.12
N GLY A 471 -14.77 -6.62 -12.77
CA GLY A 471 -15.40 -5.37 -12.35
C GLY A 471 -15.90 -5.35 -10.89
N GLU A 472 -15.54 -6.36 -10.10
CA GLU A 472 -15.85 -6.46 -8.67
C GLU A 472 -14.75 -5.76 -7.86
N PHE A 473 -15.09 -5.15 -6.73
CA PHE A 473 -14.07 -4.57 -5.84
C PHE A 473 -13.07 -5.65 -5.42
N LEU A 474 -11.77 -5.32 -5.45
CA LEU A 474 -10.75 -6.24 -4.97
C LEU A 474 -11.02 -6.64 -3.51
N SER A 475 -10.83 -7.92 -3.20
CA SER A 475 -10.86 -8.43 -1.84
C SER A 475 -9.70 -7.87 -1.01
N GLU A 476 -9.83 -7.86 0.33
CA GLU A 476 -8.77 -7.42 1.26
C GLU A 476 -7.45 -8.16 0.98
N ASN A 477 -7.51 -9.44 0.63
CA ASN A 477 -6.33 -10.25 0.25
C ASN A 477 -5.70 -9.81 -1.07
N GLU A 478 -6.48 -9.37 -2.05
CA GLU A 478 -5.97 -8.86 -3.32
C GLU A 478 -5.41 -7.44 -3.18
N LEU A 479 -6.06 -6.58 -2.39
CA LEU A 479 -5.54 -5.28 -1.99
C LEU A 479 -4.22 -5.44 -1.23
N ASN A 480 -4.12 -6.38 -0.30
CA ASN A 480 -2.88 -6.67 0.43
C ASN A 480 -1.76 -7.23 -0.46
N LYS A 481 -2.10 -7.90 -1.57
CA LYS A 481 -1.13 -8.39 -2.57
C LYS A 481 -0.67 -7.30 -3.54
N ILE A 482 -1.57 -6.39 -3.91
CA ILE A 482 -1.29 -5.28 -4.83
C ILE A 482 -0.55 -4.14 -4.11
N HIS A 483 -0.86 -3.91 -2.84
CA HIS A 483 -0.15 -2.95 -2.03
C HIS A 483 1.18 -3.51 -1.56
N SER A 484 2.21 -2.68 -1.70
CA SER A 484 3.61 -2.80 -1.28
C SER A 484 3.92 -3.30 0.15
N ILE A 485 2.98 -3.91 0.91
CA ILE A 485 3.22 -4.50 2.24
C ILE A 485 4.40 -5.48 2.20
N ALA A 486 4.51 -6.29 1.13
CA ALA A 486 5.64 -7.20 0.93
C ALA A 486 6.97 -6.45 0.69
N LEU A 487 6.97 -5.36 -0.08
CA LEU A 487 8.15 -4.54 -0.29
C LEU A 487 8.53 -3.71 0.94
N TRP A 488 7.57 -3.17 1.69
CA TRP A 488 7.85 -2.46 2.94
C TRP A 488 8.43 -3.42 3.97
N LYS A 489 7.88 -4.64 4.07
CA LYS A 489 8.46 -5.72 4.89
C LYS A 489 9.83 -6.19 4.36
N SER A 490 10.05 -6.20 3.04
CA SER A 490 11.35 -6.51 2.42
C SER A 490 12.39 -5.43 2.72
N LEU A 491 12.09 -4.16 2.41
CA LEU A 491 12.93 -2.99 2.68
C LEU A 491 13.25 -2.83 4.18
N MET A 492 12.31 -3.16 5.07
CA MET A 492 12.45 -2.96 6.51
C MET A 492 12.95 -4.20 7.26
N GLY A 493 12.91 -5.39 6.62
CA GLY A 493 12.88 -6.65 7.37
C GLY A 493 11.69 -6.64 8.33
N ASN A 494 11.50 -7.69 9.12
CA ASN A 494 10.58 -7.57 10.26
C ASN A 494 11.11 -6.48 11.22
N LYS A 495 10.54 -5.26 11.16
CA LYS A 495 10.75 -4.12 12.08
C LYS A 495 12.19 -3.96 12.63
N ASN A 496 13.25 -4.16 11.83
CA ASN A 496 14.63 -4.15 12.33
C ASN A 496 15.38 -2.87 11.88
N VAL A 497 15.88 -2.05 12.83
CA VAL A 497 16.70 -0.85 12.56
C VAL A 497 17.92 -1.13 11.67
N LYS A 498 18.44 -2.36 11.66
CA LYS A 498 19.55 -2.77 10.78
C LYS A 498 19.30 -2.50 9.29
N ASN A 499 18.04 -2.64 8.83
CA ASN A 499 17.70 -2.39 7.43
C ASN A 499 17.49 -0.89 7.15
N ILE A 500 16.96 -0.13 8.12
CA ILE A 500 16.83 1.32 8.02
C ILE A 500 18.21 1.99 7.93
N ASP A 501 19.18 1.52 8.72
CA ASP A 501 20.54 2.07 8.67
C ASP A 501 21.27 1.70 7.38
N SER A 502 21.03 0.50 6.83
CA SER A 502 21.51 0.13 5.50
C SER A 502 20.93 1.04 4.41
N LEU A 503 19.62 1.30 4.46
CA LEU A 503 18.94 2.20 3.53
C LEU A 503 19.49 3.63 3.65
N ARG A 504 19.65 4.16 4.87
CA ARG A 504 20.26 5.47 5.13
C ARG A 504 21.66 5.58 4.54
N LYS A 505 22.51 4.55 4.74
CA LYS A 505 23.87 4.50 4.16
C LYS A 505 23.85 4.51 2.64
N ASN A 506 22.93 3.76 2.02
CA ASN A 506 22.78 3.74 0.56
C ASN A 506 22.35 5.11 0.01
N ILE A 507 21.41 5.78 0.69
CA ILE A 507 20.94 7.11 0.29
C ILE A 507 22.03 8.15 0.46
N LEU A 508 22.79 8.12 1.57
CA LEU A 508 23.92 9.01 1.77
C LEU A 508 24.98 8.82 0.68
N LYS A 509 25.32 7.56 0.35
CA LYS A 509 26.26 7.23 -0.73
C LYS A 509 25.79 7.74 -2.10
N GLU A 510 24.49 7.60 -2.40
CA GLU A 510 23.92 8.12 -3.64
C GLU A 510 23.93 9.66 -3.67
N ALA A 511 23.61 10.31 -2.56
CA ALA A 511 23.67 11.77 -2.41
C ALA A 511 25.10 12.33 -2.61
N GLU A 512 26.12 11.61 -2.13
CA GLU A 512 27.52 11.93 -2.40
C GLU A 512 27.86 11.81 -3.90
N SER A 513 27.41 10.74 -4.56
CA SER A 513 27.61 10.54 -6.00
C SER A 513 26.97 11.65 -6.84
N ILE A 514 25.73 12.02 -6.50
CA ILE A 514 25.04 13.17 -7.12
C ILE A 514 25.83 14.46 -6.89
N SER A 515 26.28 14.71 -5.65
CA SER A 515 27.07 15.90 -5.31
C SER A 515 28.38 15.98 -6.11
N GLN A 516 29.08 14.86 -6.27
CA GLN A 516 30.31 14.79 -7.06
C GLN A 516 30.08 15.09 -8.55
N CYS A 517 28.94 14.67 -9.10
CA CYS A 517 28.55 14.96 -10.48
C CYS A 517 28.33 16.48 -10.69
N ILE A 518 27.71 17.16 -9.72
CA ILE A 518 27.33 18.58 -9.79
C ILE A 518 28.52 19.51 -9.54
N ARG A 519 29.49 19.14 -8.69
CA ARG A 519 30.67 19.95 -8.32
C ARG A 519 31.50 20.50 -9.50
N LYS A 520 31.33 19.96 -10.71
CA LYS A 520 32.16 20.30 -11.88
C LYS A 520 31.67 21.51 -12.71
N ASN A 521 30.52 22.16 -12.42
CA ASN A 521 30.09 23.43 -13.07
C ASN A 521 29.01 24.22 -12.29
N LEU A 522 29.22 25.56 -12.18
CA LEU A 522 28.36 26.73 -11.90
C LEU A 522 27.19 26.71 -10.86
N ASN A 523 27.17 27.77 -10.04
CA ASN A 523 26.11 28.36 -9.19
C ASN A 523 25.31 27.51 -8.17
N PHE A 524 25.40 26.19 -8.14
CA PHE A 524 24.68 25.35 -7.16
C PHE A 524 25.46 25.07 -5.86
N THR A 525 26.36 25.97 -5.44
CA THR A 525 27.26 25.69 -4.31
C THR A 525 26.53 25.47 -2.98
N ASP A 526 25.30 25.93 -2.82
CA ASP A 526 24.54 25.78 -1.56
C ASP A 526 24.05 24.35 -1.30
N PHE A 527 23.95 23.52 -2.35
CA PHE A 527 23.27 22.22 -2.33
C PHE A 527 24.22 21.03 -2.52
N ILE A 528 25.53 21.28 -2.36
CA ILE A 528 26.59 20.29 -2.49
C ILE A 528 27.07 19.96 -1.08
N ILE A 529 27.24 18.67 -0.78
CA ILE A 529 28.04 18.23 0.38
C ILE A 529 29.46 18.71 0.11
N LYS A 530 30.03 19.66 0.87
CA LYS A 530 31.37 20.24 0.60
C LYS A 530 32.48 19.59 1.44
N ASN A 531 32.23 19.41 2.72
CA ASN A 531 33.20 18.98 3.73
C ASN A 531 32.67 17.78 4.55
N GLU A 532 33.52 17.26 5.45
CA GLU A 532 33.11 16.23 6.43
C GLU A 532 32.02 16.75 7.40
N ASP A 533 31.99 18.06 7.68
CA ASP A 533 30.94 18.64 8.53
C ASP A 533 29.54 18.52 7.92
N ASP A 534 29.38 18.77 6.61
CA ASP A 534 28.12 18.59 5.90
C ASP A 534 27.67 17.12 5.95
N LYS A 535 28.60 16.15 5.84
CA LYS A 535 28.28 14.72 6.01
C LYS A 535 27.85 14.39 7.43
N LYS A 536 28.53 14.97 8.43
CA LYS A 536 28.17 14.82 9.84
C LYS A 536 26.76 15.34 10.08
N ILE A 537 26.43 16.54 9.58
CA ILE A 537 25.08 17.13 9.69
C ILE A 537 24.01 16.25 9.04
N ILE A 538 24.25 15.75 7.82
CA ILE A 538 23.28 14.85 7.16
C ILE A 538 23.14 13.57 7.98
N THR A 539 24.23 12.96 8.42
CA THR A 539 24.20 11.72 9.19
C THR A 539 23.46 11.91 10.52
N GLU A 540 23.61 13.06 11.17
CA GLU A 540 22.93 13.41 12.42
C GLU A 540 21.44 13.74 12.21
N THR A 541 21.07 14.37 11.10
CA THR A 541 19.69 14.86 10.85
C THR A 541 18.83 13.96 9.97
N LEU A 542 19.42 13.04 9.20
CA LEU A 542 18.70 12.14 8.30
C LEU A 542 17.94 11.09 9.12
N VAL A 543 16.62 11.17 9.07
CA VAL A 543 15.71 10.28 9.79
C VAL A 543 14.66 9.75 8.83
N PHE A 544 14.35 8.46 8.96
CA PHE A 544 13.27 7.80 8.24
C PHE A 544 12.16 7.51 9.23
N ASP A 545 10.94 7.85 8.85
CA ASP A 545 9.75 7.51 9.59
C ASP A 545 8.80 6.70 8.73
N ILE A 546 8.47 5.51 9.20
CA ILE A 546 7.44 4.66 8.62
C ILE A 546 6.39 4.44 9.70
N PRO A 547 5.24 5.13 9.62
CA PRO A 547 4.10 4.91 10.51
C PRO A 547 3.73 3.43 10.64
N ASP A 548 3.55 2.98 11.88
CA ASP A 548 3.00 1.65 12.17
C ASP A 548 1.49 1.67 11.92
N TRP A 549 1.10 1.57 10.65
CA TRP A 549 -0.31 1.61 10.23
C TRP A 549 -1.12 0.42 10.78
N GLU A 550 -0.46 -0.64 11.26
CA GLU A 550 -1.12 -1.76 11.95
C GLU A 550 -1.87 -1.26 13.19
N ARG A 551 -1.38 -0.20 13.86
CA ARG A 551 -2.07 0.42 15.01
C ARG A 551 -3.40 1.07 14.62
N VAL A 552 -3.52 1.58 13.39
CA VAL A 552 -4.78 2.07 12.82
C VAL A 552 -5.77 0.91 12.61
N ARG A 553 -5.27 -0.28 12.23
CA ARG A 553 -6.05 -1.49 11.93
C ARG A 553 -6.66 -2.15 13.17
N LEU A 554 -6.10 -1.95 14.37
CA LEU A 554 -6.45 -2.77 15.53
C LEU A 554 -7.95 -2.69 15.89
N ASN A 555 -8.60 -3.84 15.64
CA ASN A 555 -9.79 -4.40 16.28
C ASN A 555 -11.19 -3.76 16.09
N PRO A 556 -11.54 -3.04 14.99
CA PRO A 556 -12.91 -2.54 14.80
C PRO A 556 -13.97 -3.65 14.75
N GLN A 557 -13.55 -4.88 14.40
CA GLN A 557 -14.42 -6.07 14.29
C GLN A 557 -14.62 -6.82 15.62
N THR A 558 -14.02 -6.39 16.73
CA THR A 558 -14.11 -7.09 18.03
C THR A 558 -15.31 -6.65 18.87
N LEU A 559 -16.21 -5.84 18.32
CA LEU A 559 -17.44 -5.39 18.96
C LEU A 559 -18.65 -6.04 18.27
N TYR A 560 -19.58 -6.57 19.06
CA TYR A 560 -20.78 -7.21 18.51
C TYR A 560 -21.90 -6.22 18.23
N PHE A 561 -22.59 -6.40 17.10
CA PHE A 561 -23.78 -5.64 16.73
C PHE A 561 -24.99 -6.57 16.65
N LYS A 562 -25.97 -6.35 17.52
CA LYS A 562 -27.26 -7.08 17.47
C LYS A 562 -28.01 -6.65 16.21
N ASP A 563 -28.32 -7.61 15.33
CA ASP A 563 -29.05 -7.41 14.06
C ASP A 563 -28.39 -6.39 13.12
N ALA A 564 -27.07 -6.51 12.91
CA ALA A 564 -26.31 -5.69 11.97
C ALA A 564 -27.01 -5.64 10.61
N GLY A 565 -27.44 -4.45 10.18
CA GLY A 565 -28.15 -4.29 8.92
C GLY A 565 -27.23 -4.63 7.75
N PHE A 566 -27.66 -5.50 6.83
CA PHE A 566 -26.96 -5.75 5.56
C PHE A 566 -26.90 -4.52 4.63
N ASN A 567 -27.59 -3.43 4.97
CA ASN A 567 -27.79 -2.27 4.11
C ASN A 567 -27.23 -0.97 4.71
N THR A 568 -25.91 -0.81 4.71
CA THR A 568 -25.30 0.52 4.56
C THR A 568 -25.03 0.73 3.06
N ILE A 569 -26.11 0.83 2.29
CA ILE A 569 -26.06 1.07 0.84
C ILE A 569 -26.24 2.58 0.60
N ASN A 570 -25.18 3.18 0.05
CA ASN A 570 -25.07 4.41 -0.77
C ASN A 570 -24.43 5.70 -0.20
N TRP A 571 -24.28 5.94 1.11
CA TRP A 571 -23.72 7.24 1.59
C TRP A 571 -22.68 7.20 2.71
N THR A 572 -22.40 6.06 3.36
CA THR A 572 -21.39 5.95 4.44
C THR A 572 -20.34 4.86 4.15
N ILE A 573 -19.11 5.08 4.63
CA ILE A 573 -18.00 4.11 4.51
C ILE A 573 -18.23 3.01 5.56
N PRO A 574 -18.34 1.72 5.18
CA PRO A 574 -18.47 0.62 6.14
C PRO A 574 -17.32 0.62 7.15
N VAL A 575 -17.61 0.34 8.42
CA VAL A 575 -16.62 0.34 9.53
C VAL A 575 -15.37 -0.48 9.19
N ASP A 576 -15.57 -1.66 8.58
CA ASP A 576 -14.52 -2.56 8.17
C ASP A 576 -13.66 -2.02 7.02
N LYS A 577 -14.12 -1.01 6.27
CA LYS A 577 -13.39 -0.40 5.14
C LYS A 577 -12.70 0.94 5.46
N ILE A 578 -12.90 1.50 6.66
CA ILE A 578 -12.29 2.77 7.08
C ILE A 578 -10.75 2.71 7.00
N HIS A 579 -10.16 1.58 7.40
CA HIS A 579 -8.71 1.39 7.34
C HIS A 579 -8.18 1.33 5.89
N THR A 580 -8.96 0.73 4.97
CA THR A 580 -8.61 0.65 3.55
C THR A 580 -8.62 2.04 2.92
N TYR A 581 -9.62 2.86 3.26
CA TYR A 581 -9.66 4.27 2.86
C TYR A 581 -8.39 5.02 3.30
N TYR A 582 -7.99 4.85 4.57
CA TYR A 582 -6.75 5.45 5.08
C TYR A 582 -5.50 5.06 4.26
N GLN A 583 -5.37 3.77 3.93
CA GLN A 583 -4.23 3.26 3.15
C GLN A 583 -4.18 3.81 1.72
N LEU A 584 -5.34 3.99 1.09
CA LEU A 584 -5.44 4.43 -0.31
C LEU A 584 -5.18 5.92 -0.51
N HIS A 585 -5.37 6.73 0.54
CA HIS A 585 -5.39 8.19 0.41
C HIS A 585 -4.25 8.91 1.15
N ARG A 586 -3.26 8.21 1.72
CA ARG A 586 -2.22 8.83 2.56
C ARG A 586 -0.80 8.41 2.22
N ILE A 587 0.11 9.36 2.47
CA ILE A 587 1.55 9.16 2.41
C ILE A 587 1.97 8.21 3.55
N LEU A 588 2.55 7.06 3.18
CA LEU A 588 2.88 5.98 4.13
C LEU A 588 4.27 6.07 4.76
N ALA A 589 5.12 7.02 4.34
CA ALA A 589 6.45 7.21 4.90
C ALA A 589 6.96 8.64 4.73
N TYR A 590 7.84 9.08 5.63
CA TYR A 590 8.52 10.37 5.58
C TYR A 590 10.04 10.21 5.68
N VAL A 591 10.77 11.04 4.94
CA VAL A 591 12.20 11.28 5.17
C VAL A 591 12.31 12.65 5.83
N TYR A 592 13.13 12.80 6.86
CA TYR A 592 13.45 14.10 7.46
C TYR A 592 14.94 14.34 7.36
N VAL A 593 15.33 15.56 6.96
CA VAL A 593 16.72 16.01 6.90
C VAL A 593 16.71 17.55 6.96
N ASN A 594 17.84 18.15 7.32
CA ASN A 594 17.98 19.61 7.24
C ASN A 594 17.54 20.15 5.86
N TYR A 595 16.76 21.24 5.84
CA TYR A 595 16.16 21.82 4.63
C TYR A 595 17.18 22.06 3.52
N ARG A 596 18.41 22.46 3.86
CA ARG A 596 19.51 22.69 2.91
C ARG A 596 19.82 21.46 2.04
N PHE A 597 19.77 20.26 2.62
CA PHE A 597 20.09 19.01 1.93
C PHE A 597 18.86 18.28 1.38
N CYS A 598 17.66 18.77 1.64
CA CYS A 598 16.41 18.11 1.25
C CYS A 598 16.29 17.83 -0.26
N PRO A 599 16.60 18.77 -1.19
CA PRO A 599 16.54 18.49 -2.63
C PRO A 599 17.46 17.33 -3.06
N LEU A 600 18.65 17.27 -2.47
CA LEU A 600 19.66 16.25 -2.77
C LEU A 600 19.21 14.87 -2.26
N ILE A 601 18.76 14.81 -1.01
CA ILE A 601 18.28 13.56 -0.39
C ILE A 601 17.01 13.05 -1.06
N TYR A 602 16.15 13.94 -1.56
CA TYR A 602 14.98 13.58 -2.38
C TYR A 602 15.37 12.76 -3.61
N LEU A 603 16.26 13.29 -4.43
CA LEU A 603 16.72 12.62 -5.64
C LEU A 603 17.48 11.33 -5.32
N ALA A 604 18.34 11.34 -4.29
CA ALA A 604 19.05 10.14 -3.85
C ALA A 604 18.08 9.03 -3.41
N THR A 605 17.03 9.38 -2.67
CA THR A 605 16.01 8.42 -2.22
C THR A 605 15.21 7.88 -3.39
N GLU A 606 14.83 8.74 -4.34
CA GLU A 606 14.14 8.36 -5.58
C GLU A 606 14.92 7.27 -6.35
N ILE A 607 16.23 7.48 -6.51
CA ILE A 607 17.12 6.56 -7.21
C ILE A 607 17.34 5.25 -6.42
N VAL A 608 17.57 5.33 -5.11
CA VAL A 608 17.83 4.12 -4.28
C VAL A 608 16.60 3.21 -4.26
N LEU A 609 15.39 3.77 -4.13
CA LEU A 609 14.15 2.99 -4.17
C LEU A 609 13.93 2.37 -5.56
N TYR A 610 14.20 3.12 -6.63
CA TYR A 610 14.14 2.60 -7.99
C TYR A 610 15.11 1.42 -8.21
N LYS A 611 16.37 1.53 -7.75
CA LYS A 611 17.36 0.44 -7.82
C LYS A 611 16.93 -0.81 -7.05
N HIS A 612 16.18 -0.65 -5.97
CA HIS A 612 15.68 -1.77 -5.17
C HIS A 612 14.58 -2.54 -5.91
N LYS A 613 13.71 -1.81 -6.61
CA LYS A 613 12.62 -2.38 -7.43
C LYS A 613 13.12 -3.31 -8.54
N ASP A 614 14.24 -2.99 -9.17
CA ASP A 614 14.79 -3.78 -10.29
C ASP A 614 15.53 -5.07 -9.85
N LYS A 615 15.80 -5.24 -8.54
CA LYS A 615 16.56 -6.39 -8.01
C LYS A 615 15.70 -7.55 -7.51
N GLU A 616 14.44 -7.29 -7.12
CA GLU A 616 13.51 -8.32 -6.64
C GLU A 616 12.42 -8.56 -7.68
N ASP A 617 12.28 -9.82 -8.09
CA ASP A 617 11.41 -10.28 -9.16
C ASP A 617 9.93 -9.82 -8.97
N SER A 618 9.37 -9.22 -10.03
CA SER A 618 7.95 -9.12 -10.38
C SER A 618 6.88 -8.87 -9.29
N ASN A 619 6.42 -7.60 -9.19
CA ASN A 619 5.00 -7.14 -9.03
C ASN A 619 4.86 -5.70 -8.48
N LEU A 620 5.96 -5.01 -8.15
CA LEU A 620 5.97 -3.70 -7.48
C LEU A 620 5.95 -2.51 -8.47
N THR A 621 5.06 -2.55 -9.45
CA THR A 621 5.14 -1.66 -10.63
C THR A 621 4.76 -0.19 -10.38
N ASN A 622 4.16 0.19 -9.25
CA ASN A 622 3.52 1.51 -9.08
C ASN A 622 4.04 2.34 -7.88
N PHE A 623 5.32 2.72 -7.86
CA PHE A 623 5.75 3.86 -7.04
C PHE A 623 5.47 5.15 -7.80
N VAL A 624 4.61 6.00 -7.25
CA VAL A 624 4.42 7.37 -7.71
C VAL A 624 4.87 8.27 -6.56
N PHE A 625 5.98 8.97 -6.76
CA PHE A 625 6.36 10.06 -5.86
C PHE A 625 5.31 11.14 -6.02
N ASP A 626 4.51 11.40 -4.99
CA ASP A 626 3.63 12.55 -5.01
C ASP A 626 4.47 13.83 -4.89
N GLN A 627 4.66 14.47 -6.03
CA GLN A 627 5.37 15.73 -6.16
C GLN A 627 4.60 16.89 -5.49
N THR A 628 3.31 16.73 -5.18
CA THR A 628 2.41 17.86 -4.89
C THR A 628 2.01 18.03 -3.43
N GLN A 629 2.03 16.98 -2.58
CA GLN A 629 1.59 17.12 -1.17
C GLN A 629 2.70 16.97 -0.11
N ALA A 630 3.87 16.47 -0.49
CA ALA A 630 4.88 16.05 0.47
C ALA A 630 6.10 16.98 0.55
N VAL A 631 6.44 17.66 -0.55
CA VAL A 631 7.64 18.52 -0.69
C VAL A 631 7.20 19.98 -0.74
N SER A 632 7.92 20.90 -0.08
CA SER A 632 7.63 22.34 -0.29
C SER A 632 7.92 22.71 -1.76
N GLY A 633 7.11 23.58 -2.37
CA GLY A 633 7.31 24.01 -3.76
C GLY A 633 8.75 24.47 -4.03
N SER A 634 9.32 25.24 -3.10
CA SER A 634 10.73 25.68 -3.18
C SER A 634 11.76 24.55 -3.23
N VAL A 635 11.52 23.43 -2.52
CA VAL A 635 12.42 22.27 -2.52
C VAL A 635 12.21 21.46 -3.79
N TYR A 636 10.96 21.33 -4.24
CA TYR A 636 10.62 20.64 -5.48
C TYR A 636 11.25 21.34 -6.69
N GLU A 637 11.08 22.66 -6.83
CA GLU A 637 11.72 23.45 -7.89
C GLU A 637 13.25 23.31 -7.89
N LYS A 638 13.87 23.29 -6.70
CA LYS A 638 15.31 23.07 -6.56
C LYS A 638 15.70 21.65 -6.97
N ALA A 639 14.94 20.64 -6.58
CA ALA A 639 15.19 19.25 -6.93
C ALA A 639 15.06 19.02 -8.44
N GLU A 640 14.04 19.60 -9.08
CA GLU A 640 13.87 19.51 -10.54
C GLU A 640 15.03 20.19 -11.30
N LYS A 641 15.52 21.34 -10.85
CA LYS A 641 16.72 21.96 -11.43
C LYS A 641 17.95 21.04 -11.34
N ILE A 642 18.17 20.41 -10.19
CA ILE A 642 19.26 19.44 -10.02
C ILE A 642 19.05 18.23 -10.94
N LYS A 643 17.81 17.73 -11.03
CA LYS A 643 17.42 16.59 -11.86
C LYS A 643 17.68 16.85 -13.35
N GLN A 644 17.37 18.05 -13.85
CA GLN A 644 17.68 18.48 -15.22
C GLN A 644 19.18 18.50 -15.50
N GLU A 645 20.00 19.05 -14.58
CA GLU A 645 21.46 19.08 -14.75
C GLU A 645 22.09 17.68 -14.72
N LEU A 646 21.64 16.83 -13.80
CA LEU A 646 22.03 15.42 -13.76
C LEU A 646 21.68 14.71 -15.07
N ASN A 647 20.51 15.03 -15.65
CA ASN A 647 20.11 14.49 -16.95
C ASN A 647 21.06 14.96 -18.08
N LYS A 648 21.42 16.25 -18.13
CA LYS A 648 22.41 16.78 -19.10
C LYS A 648 23.76 16.09 -19.00
N LYS A 649 24.17 15.68 -17.79
CA LYS A 649 25.39 14.89 -17.54
C LYS A 649 25.24 13.39 -17.81
N GLY A 650 24.05 12.93 -18.19
CA GLY A 650 23.76 11.53 -18.47
C GLY A 650 23.67 10.64 -17.23
N TYR A 651 23.43 11.21 -16.05
CA TYR A 651 23.34 10.45 -14.79
C TYR A 651 22.14 9.48 -14.78
N TYR A 652 21.05 9.82 -15.46
CA TYR A 652 19.84 9.00 -15.58
C TYR A 652 19.87 7.98 -16.73
N LYS A 653 21.01 7.79 -17.42
CA LYS A 653 21.13 6.84 -18.55
C LYS A 653 20.62 5.45 -18.20
N ASP A 654 20.82 5.01 -16.96
CA ASP A 654 20.40 3.70 -16.46
C ASP A 654 19.07 3.71 -15.69
N TYR A 655 18.44 4.88 -15.50
CA TYR A 655 17.21 5.05 -14.73
C TYR A 655 16.14 5.79 -15.55
N LYS A 656 15.75 5.25 -16.71
CA LYS A 656 14.90 5.96 -17.70
C LYS A 656 13.54 6.44 -17.18
N ASP A 657 12.92 5.68 -16.28
CA ASP A 657 11.65 6.08 -15.66
C ASP A 657 11.80 7.36 -14.79
N LEU A 658 13.01 7.60 -14.26
CA LEU A 658 13.34 8.77 -13.47
C LEU A 658 13.85 9.94 -14.31
N THR A 659 14.10 9.75 -15.61
CA THR A 659 14.55 10.83 -16.50
C THR A 659 13.49 11.93 -16.55
N PRO A 660 13.86 13.22 -16.29
CA PRO A 660 12.92 14.32 -16.44
C PRO A 660 12.51 14.47 -17.91
N LEU A 661 11.28 14.95 -18.15
CA LEU A 661 10.90 15.40 -19.48
C LEU A 661 11.77 16.61 -19.89
N ASP A 662 12.00 16.76 -21.18
CA ASP A 662 12.70 17.94 -21.68
C ASP A 662 11.93 19.23 -21.38
N GLU A 663 12.64 20.33 -21.15
CA GLU A 663 12.04 21.65 -20.89
C GLU A 663 11.09 22.08 -22.02
N SER A 664 11.36 21.71 -23.27
CA SER A 664 10.47 21.99 -24.41
C SER A 664 9.07 21.35 -24.29
N LEU A 665 8.89 20.36 -23.41
CA LEU A 665 7.61 19.70 -23.14
C LEU A 665 6.87 20.26 -21.91
N THR A 666 7.46 21.26 -21.24
CA THR A 666 6.87 21.89 -20.04
C THR A 666 6.00 23.11 -20.36
N ASN A 667 5.95 23.53 -21.63
CA ASN A 667 5.09 24.62 -22.07
C ASN A 667 3.60 24.19 -22.13
N SER A 668 2.70 25.18 -22.07
CA SER A 668 1.24 24.95 -22.10
C SER A 668 0.80 24.16 -23.34
N PHE A 669 1.39 24.45 -24.49
CA PHE A 669 1.09 23.77 -25.75
C PHE A 669 1.36 22.26 -25.72
N ALA A 670 2.51 21.85 -25.18
CA ALA A 670 2.87 20.44 -25.06
C ALA A 670 1.95 19.72 -24.06
N ILE A 671 1.58 20.39 -22.96
CA ILE A 671 0.64 19.86 -21.97
C ILE A 671 -0.74 19.62 -22.61
N GLU A 672 -1.28 20.60 -23.33
CA GLU A 672 -2.56 20.49 -24.05
C GLU A 672 -2.53 19.35 -25.08
N LYS A 673 -1.40 19.19 -25.79
CA LYS A 673 -1.22 18.08 -26.74
C LYS A 673 -1.23 16.73 -26.06
N ILE A 674 -0.52 16.57 -24.95
CA ILE A 674 -0.50 15.31 -24.18
C ILE A 674 -1.94 14.99 -23.73
N GLU A 675 -2.69 15.97 -23.24
CA GLU A 675 -4.08 15.77 -22.83
C GLU A 675 -4.99 15.39 -24.01
N SER A 676 -4.82 16.02 -25.17
CA SER A 676 -5.52 15.65 -26.41
C SER A 676 -5.21 14.20 -26.83
N ILE A 677 -3.95 13.78 -26.74
CA ILE A 677 -3.53 12.41 -27.07
C ILE A 677 -4.17 11.42 -26.10
N VAL A 678 -4.13 11.69 -24.79
CA VAL A 678 -4.77 10.83 -23.78
C VAL A 678 -6.27 10.69 -24.06
N LYS A 679 -6.97 11.78 -24.39
CA LYS A 679 -8.39 11.74 -24.75
C LYS A 679 -8.67 10.92 -26.02
N LEU A 680 -7.81 11.05 -27.03
CA LEU A 680 -7.93 10.32 -28.28
C LEU A 680 -7.66 8.81 -28.11
N LEU A 681 -6.56 8.48 -27.44
CA LEU A 681 -6.12 7.10 -27.19
C LEU A 681 -6.94 6.41 -26.10
N GLY A 682 -7.67 7.15 -25.27
CA GLY A 682 -8.63 6.60 -24.31
C GLY A 682 -9.79 5.83 -24.96
N ARG A 683 -9.97 5.93 -26.28
CA ARG A 683 -10.89 5.12 -27.08
C ARG A 683 -10.35 3.72 -27.42
N ILE A 684 -9.08 3.44 -27.12
CA ILE A 684 -8.42 2.17 -27.43
C ILE A 684 -8.47 1.27 -26.19
N GLU A 685 -8.90 0.02 -26.38
CA GLU A 685 -8.83 -0.99 -25.34
C GLU A 685 -7.48 -1.71 -25.41
N CYS A 686 -6.53 -1.29 -24.55
CA CYS A 686 -5.23 -1.94 -24.45
C CYS A 686 -5.27 -3.23 -23.62
N ARG A 687 -4.17 -3.99 -23.64
CA ARG A 687 -3.99 -5.22 -22.84
C ARG A 687 -4.39 -4.99 -21.37
N LYS A 688 -5.19 -5.91 -20.81
CA LYS A 688 -5.84 -5.82 -19.48
C LYS A 688 -6.98 -4.79 -19.36
N ASN A 689 -7.61 -4.38 -20.47
CA ASN A 689 -8.73 -3.43 -20.51
C ASN A 689 -8.43 -2.11 -19.78
N ARG A 690 -7.17 -1.65 -19.87
CA ARG A 690 -6.74 -0.37 -19.28
C ARG A 690 -6.73 0.73 -20.35
N ASN A 691 -7.11 1.94 -19.95
CA ASN A 691 -6.98 3.12 -20.79
C ASN A 691 -5.55 3.69 -20.70
N ILE A 692 -5.11 4.33 -21.77
CA ILE A 692 -3.82 5.03 -21.83
C ILE A 692 -3.89 6.30 -20.96
N SER A 693 -2.95 6.45 -20.04
CA SER A 693 -2.87 7.59 -19.12
C SER A 693 -1.83 8.62 -19.57
N LYS A 694 -1.86 9.82 -18.96
CA LYS A 694 -0.78 10.83 -19.12
C LYS A 694 0.60 10.24 -18.82
N LEU A 695 0.71 9.40 -17.79
CA LEU A 695 1.95 8.75 -17.41
C LEU A 695 2.48 7.79 -18.49
N ASP A 696 1.59 7.10 -19.21
CA ASP A 696 1.98 6.22 -20.31
C ASP A 696 2.57 7.02 -21.49
N VAL A 697 1.97 8.18 -21.81
CA VAL A 697 2.48 9.09 -22.84
C VAL A 697 3.86 9.64 -22.45
N GLU A 698 4.00 10.13 -21.22
CA GLU A 698 5.28 10.65 -20.72
C GLU A 698 6.36 9.57 -20.68
N ARG A 699 6.03 8.37 -20.19
CA ARG A 699 6.95 7.22 -20.16
C ARG A 699 7.41 6.85 -21.57
N PHE A 700 6.49 6.86 -22.54
CA PHE A 700 6.84 6.60 -23.92
C PHE A 700 7.83 7.65 -24.46
N LEU A 701 7.57 8.95 -24.25
CA LEU A 701 8.43 10.05 -24.69
C LEU A 701 9.82 10.01 -24.03
N LYS A 702 9.91 9.66 -22.74
CA LYS A 702 11.17 9.53 -21.99
C LYS A 702 12.12 8.46 -22.55
N GLN A 703 11.65 7.57 -23.42
CA GLN A 703 12.51 6.58 -24.10
C GLN A 703 13.36 7.18 -25.23
N PHE A 704 13.07 8.42 -25.64
CA PHE A 704 13.76 9.17 -26.68
C PHE A 704 14.67 10.25 -26.10
N ASP A 705 15.73 10.58 -26.83
CA ASP A 705 16.66 11.66 -26.47
C ASP A 705 15.92 13.02 -26.52
N ALA A 706 16.32 13.97 -25.66
CA ALA A 706 15.66 15.28 -25.49
C ALA A 706 15.32 15.99 -26.82
N THR A 707 16.27 16.02 -27.76
CA THR A 707 16.11 16.63 -29.09
C THR A 707 15.07 15.95 -29.99
N ILE A 708 14.61 14.75 -29.61
CA ILE A 708 13.65 13.93 -30.37
C ILE A 708 12.26 13.93 -29.69
N GLN A 709 12.16 14.26 -28.40
CA GLN A 709 10.91 14.14 -27.64
C GLN A 709 9.78 15.01 -28.20
N LEU A 710 10.05 16.27 -28.54
CA LEU A 710 9.06 17.18 -29.13
C LEU A 710 8.61 16.73 -30.54
N PRO A 711 9.52 16.39 -31.48
CA PRO A 711 9.15 15.75 -32.74
C PRO A 711 8.29 14.49 -32.55
N MET A 712 8.63 13.66 -31.55
CA MET A 712 7.88 12.44 -31.25
C MET A 712 6.49 12.73 -30.70
N LEU A 713 6.32 13.73 -29.83
CA LEU A 713 5.01 14.19 -29.35
C LEU A 713 4.12 14.65 -30.52
N HIS A 714 4.69 15.39 -31.46
CA HIS A 714 3.99 15.77 -32.69
C HIS A 714 3.61 14.55 -33.54
N LEU A 715 4.53 13.60 -33.71
CA LEU A 715 4.26 12.38 -34.48
C LEU A 715 3.09 11.58 -33.88
N ILE A 716 3.10 11.33 -32.57
CA ILE A 716 2.00 10.59 -31.90
C ILE A 716 0.68 11.39 -31.86
N SER A 717 0.73 12.72 -31.91
CA SER A 717 -0.50 13.54 -31.99
C SER A 717 -1.27 13.38 -33.30
N ASN A 718 -0.64 12.79 -34.33
CA ASN A 718 -1.26 12.49 -35.61
C ASN A 718 -1.80 11.05 -35.71
N ILE A 719 -1.79 10.29 -34.60
CA ILE A 719 -2.39 8.95 -34.58
C ILE A 719 -3.88 9.08 -34.85
N LYS A 720 -4.38 8.33 -35.84
CA LYS A 720 -5.80 8.21 -36.14
C LYS A 720 -6.33 6.95 -35.48
N VAL A 721 -7.30 7.13 -34.59
CA VAL A 721 -8.02 6.02 -33.97
C VAL A 721 -9.31 5.82 -34.75
N LEU A 722 -9.46 4.66 -35.37
CA LEU A 722 -10.68 4.25 -36.06
C LEU A 722 -11.46 3.30 -35.15
N SER A 723 -12.65 3.73 -34.73
CA SER A 723 -13.59 2.90 -34.01
C SER A 723 -14.57 2.22 -34.97
N PRO A 724 -15.25 1.15 -34.55
CA PRO A 724 -16.35 0.57 -35.33
C PRO A 724 -17.40 1.62 -35.73
N GLU A 725 -17.72 2.57 -34.84
CA GLU A 725 -18.69 3.65 -35.11
C GLU A 725 -18.29 4.53 -36.30
N ASP A 726 -16.98 4.75 -36.50
CA ASP A 726 -16.46 5.58 -37.60
C ASP A 726 -16.51 4.86 -38.95
N VAL A 727 -16.40 3.52 -38.95
CA VAL A 727 -16.18 2.73 -40.17
C VAL A 727 -17.47 2.02 -40.64
N LEU A 728 -18.31 1.58 -39.70
CA LEU A 728 -19.55 0.84 -40.00
C LEU A 728 -20.50 1.59 -40.95
N PRO A 729 -20.73 2.91 -40.83
CA PRO A 729 -21.59 3.62 -41.77
C PRO A 729 -21.12 3.52 -43.23
N SER A 730 -19.81 3.58 -43.47
CA SER A 730 -19.21 3.42 -44.80
C SER A 730 -19.32 2.00 -45.33
N ILE A 731 -19.11 0.99 -44.46
CA ILE A 731 -19.34 -0.43 -44.79
C ILE A 731 -20.81 -0.64 -45.20
N ILE A 732 -21.75 -0.17 -44.37
CA ILE A 732 -23.19 -0.31 -44.60
C ILE A 732 -23.61 0.41 -45.88
N LYS A 733 -23.08 1.61 -46.13
CA LYS A 733 -23.33 2.35 -47.37
C LYS A 733 -22.87 1.55 -48.59
N ASN A 734 -21.66 1.01 -48.60
CA ASN A 734 -21.18 0.18 -49.72
C ASN A 734 -22.05 -1.06 -49.94
N ILE A 735 -22.50 -1.72 -48.87
CA ILE A 735 -23.43 -2.86 -48.96
C ILE A 735 -24.81 -2.45 -49.55
N LYS A 736 -25.26 -1.21 -49.30
CA LYS A 736 -26.56 -0.69 -49.76
C LYS A 736 -26.53 -0.07 -51.16
N ASP A 737 -25.45 0.65 -51.51
CA ASP A 737 -25.31 1.46 -52.72
C ASP A 737 -24.73 0.66 -53.91
N GLU A 738 -23.88 -0.35 -53.66
CA GLU A 738 -23.51 -1.30 -54.70
C GLU A 738 -24.70 -2.22 -55.00
N LYS A 739 -24.86 -2.62 -56.27
CA LYS A 739 -26.01 -3.38 -56.83
C LYS A 739 -26.16 -4.82 -56.28
N ILE A 740 -26.02 -5.03 -54.97
CA ILE A 740 -26.19 -6.31 -54.28
C ILE A 740 -27.68 -6.52 -54.00
N ASN A 741 -28.41 -6.98 -55.03
CA ASN A 741 -29.84 -7.29 -54.98
C ASN A 741 -30.13 -8.79 -54.78
N GLY A 742 -29.47 -9.41 -53.80
CA GLY A 742 -29.63 -10.84 -53.50
C GLY A 742 -29.34 -11.20 -52.03
N LYS A 743 -29.48 -12.50 -51.71
CA LYS A 743 -29.16 -13.08 -50.40
C LYS A 743 -27.63 -13.10 -50.18
N ILE A 744 -27.17 -12.56 -49.06
CA ILE A 744 -25.74 -12.40 -48.73
C ILE A 744 -25.37 -13.37 -47.60
N GLY A 745 -24.25 -14.09 -47.75
CA GLY A 745 -23.60 -14.78 -46.63
C GLY A 745 -22.25 -14.16 -46.33
N VAL A 746 -21.86 -14.18 -45.06
CA VAL A 746 -20.58 -13.59 -44.63
C VAL A 746 -19.59 -14.71 -44.32
N LEU A 747 -18.40 -14.65 -44.93
CA LEU A 747 -17.29 -15.55 -44.63
C LEU A 747 -16.17 -14.79 -43.90
N PRO A 748 -15.72 -15.25 -42.72
CA PRO A 748 -14.64 -14.58 -42.00
C PRO A 748 -13.28 -14.83 -42.67
N LEU A 749 -12.44 -13.80 -42.74
CA LEU A 749 -11.00 -13.96 -42.95
C LEU A 749 -10.34 -14.28 -41.60
N GLY A 750 -10.08 -15.56 -41.33
CA GLY A 750 -9.34 -16.02 -40.15
C GLY A 750 -10.21 -16.65 -39.05
N ASP A 751 -9.74 -16.58 -37.80
CA ASP A 751 -10.39 -17.20 -36.64
C ASP A 751 -11.34 -16.26 -35.89
N PHE A 752 -12.33 -16.83 -35.17
CA PHE A 752 -13.34 -16.08 -34.42
C PHE A 752 -12.77 -15.20 -33.28
N MET A 753 -11.47 -15.30 -32.99
CA MET A 753 -10.76 -14.50 -31.99
C MET A 753 -10.00 -13.27 -32.57
N ASN A 754 -10.07 -13.03 -33.89
CA ASN A 754 -9.33 -11.95 -34.55
C ASN A 754 -10.11 -10.63 -34.66
N SER A 755 -9.44 -9.56 -35.08
CA SER A 755 -10.05 -8.23 -35.31
C SER A 755 -11.25 -8.26 -36.27
N SER A 756 -11.25 -9.17 -37.24
CA SER A 756 -12.37 -9.42 -38.13
C SER A 756 -13.63 -9.89 -37.39
N SER A 757 -13.54 -10.66 -36.30
CA SER A 757 -14.72 -11.14 -35.56
C SER A 757 -15.39 -10.04 -34.74
N ASN A 758 -14.61 -9.15 -34.13
CA ASN A 758 -15.14 -7.98 -33.42
C ASN A 758 -15.87 -7.03 -34.38
N LEU A 759 -15.30 -6.81 -35.56
CA LEU A 759 -15.94 -6.02 -36.60
C LEU A 759 -17.25 -6.68 -37.07
N LEU A 760 -17.23 -8.00 -37.30
CA LEU A 760 -18.41 -8.78 -37.69
C LEU A 760 -19.51 -8.80 -36.63
N LYS A 761 -19.16 -8.86 -35.33
CA LYS A 761 -20.11 -8.77 -34.22
C LYS A 761 -20.81 -7.42 -34.22
N ASN A 762 -20.05 -6.32 -34.24
CA ASN A 762 -20.62 -4.98 -34.27
C ASN A 762 -21.46 -4.74 -35.53
N LEU A 763 -21.02 -5.29 -36.67
CA LEU A 763 -21.76 -5.25 -37.92
C LEU A 763 -23.09 -6.02 -37.83
N LYS A 764 -23.11 -7.20 -37.21
CA LYS A 764 -24.34 -7.99 -36.94
C LYS A 764 -25.33 -7.23 -36.06
N ASP A 765 -24.84 -6.55 -35.03
CA ASP A 765 -25.69 -5.79 -34.10
C ASP A 765 -26.23 -4.49 -34.73
N THR A 766 -25.55 -3.95 -35.75
CA THR A 766 -25.91 -2.66 -36.40
C THR A 766 -26.74 -2.83 -37.68
N LEU A 767 -26.64 -3.96 -38.38
CA LEU A 767 -27.41 -4.22 -39.61
C LEU A 767 -28.76 -4.88 -39.34
N GLU A 768 -29.84 -4.10 -39.39
CA GLU A 768 -31.23 -4.60 -39.44
C GLU A 768 -31.67 -5.02 -40.86
N SER A 769 -30.76 -5.51 -41.71
CA SER A 769 -31.07 -5.74 -43.12
C SER A 769 -31.51 -7.18 -43.42
N SER A 770 -32.75 -7.33 -43.92
CA SER A 770 -33.39 -8.57 -44.40
C SER A 770 -32.68 -9.34 -45.52
N LYS A 771 -31.48 -8.91 -45.96
CA LYS A 771 -30.70 -9.52 -47.04
C LYS A 771 -29.55 -10.44 -46.57
N ILE A 772 -29.03 -10.29 -45.34
CA ILE A 772 -27.96 -11.16 -44.82
C ILE A 772 -28.58 -12.42 -44.24
N VAL A 773 -28.28 -13.57 -44.84
CA VAL A 773 -28.89 -14.88 -44.51
C VAL A 773 -28.13 -15.60 -43.41
N SER A 774 -26.79 -15.51 -43.39
CA SER A 774 -25.97 -16.12 -42.34
C SER A 774 -24.58 -15.48 -42.24
N PHE A 775 -24.08 -15.38 -41.00
CA PHE A 775 -22.69 -15.02 -40.69
C PHE A 775 -21.74 -16.24 -40.64
N ASN A 776 -22.27 -17.45 -40.81
CA ASN A 776 -21.52 -18.69 -40.86
C ASN A 776 -22.09 -19.57 -41.99
N VAL A 777 -21.45 -19.53 -43.15
CA VAL A 777 -21.94 -20.17 -44.38
C VAL A 777 -21.51 -21.63 -44.43
N ASN A 778 -22.48 -22.55 -44.50
CA ASN A 778 -22.26 -24.00 -44.65
C ASN A 778 -22.73 -24.51 -46.03
N SER A 779 -22.59 -25.82 -46.29
CA SER A 779 -22.93 -26.48 -47.56
C SER A 779 -24.41 -26.43 -47.95
N GLU A 780 -25.31 -26.26 -46.99
CA GLU A 780 -26.75 -26.14 -47.22
C GLU A 780 -27.13 -24.68 -47.54
N ILE A 781 -26.69 -23.75 -46.70
CA ILE A 781 -27.02 -22.32 -46.80
C ILE A 781 -26.43 -21.70 -48.06
N ILE A 782 -25.22 -22.12 -48.47
CA ILE A 782 -24.52 -21.51 -49.61
C ILE A 782 -25.31 -21.59 -50.92
N LYS A 783 -26.18 -22.59 -51.09
CA LYS A 783 -27.00 -22.75 -52.30
C LYS A 783 -27.95 -21.56 -52.50
N ASP A 784 -28.48 -21.04 -51.40
CA ASP A 784 -29.44 -19.93 -51.36
C ASP A 784 -28.79 -18.54 -51.47
N LEU A 785 -27.46 -18.45 -51.39
CA LEU A 785 -26.74 -17.18 -51.44
C LEU A 785 -26.43 -16.77 -52.88
N GLU A 786 -26.46 -15.47 -53.16
CA GLU A 786 -25.95 -14.91 -54.42
C GLU A 786 -24.57 -14.26 -54.20
N TYR A 787 -24.36 -13.62 -53.06
CA TYR A 787 -23.14 -12.90 -52.72
C TYR A 787 -22.48 -13.44 -51.44
N ILE A 788 -21.15 -13.43 -51.44
CA ILE A 788 -20.30 -13.76 -50.31
C ILE A 788 -19.53 -12.49 -49.90
N LEU A 789 -19.84 -11.99 -48.71
CA LEU A 789 -19.19 -10.82 -48.13
C LEU A 789 -18.01 -11.25 -47.27
N ILE A 790 -16.87 -10.63 -47.50
CA ILE A 790 -15.63 -10.87 -46.77
C ILE A 790 -15.13 -9.53 -46.23
N ILE A 791 -14.92 -9.46 -44.91
CA ILE A 791 -14.53 -8.20 -44.25
C ILE A 791 -13.31 -8.44 -43.36
N ASP A 792 -12.34 -7.54 -43.46
CA ASP A 792 -11.16 -7.54 -42.60
C ASP A 792 -10.69 -6.10 -42.31
N ASP A 793 -9.87 -5.94 -41.28
CA ASP A 793 -9.35 -4.63 -40.88
C ASP A 793 -8.33 -4.08 -41.89
N ASN A 794 -7.59 -4.96 -42.59
CA ASN A 794 -6.46 -4.54 -43.42
C ASN A 794 -6.04 -5.56 -44.49
N VAL A 795 -5.90 -5.11 -45.75
CA VAL A 795 -5.43 -5.94 -46.88
C VAL A 795 -3.98 -6.41 -46.71
N ASN A 796 -3.13 -5.60 -46.08
CA ASN A 796 -1.67 -5.74 -46.07
C ASN A 796 -1.11 -5.98 -47.50
N THR A 797 -0.48 -7.13 -47.75
CA THR A 797 0.05 -7.53 -49.06
C THR A 797 -0.93 -8.38 -49.88
N GLY A 798 -2.16 -8.60 -49.41
CA GLY A 798 -3.16 -9.45 -50.09
C GLY A 798 -2.92 -10.97 -50.00
N ILE A 799 -1.68 -11.40 -49.71
CA ILE A 799 -1.28 -12.82 -49.67
C ILE A 799 -2.06 -13.63 -48.62
N GLN A 800 -2.31 -13.06 -47.44
CA GLN A 800 -3.07 -13.76 -46.40
C GLN A 800 -4.51 -14.03 -46.84
N CYS A 801 -5.17 -13.02 -47.41
CA CYS A 801 -6.49 -13.15 -48.00
C CYS A 801 -6.49 -14.19 -49.12
N LEU A 802 -5.49 -14.17 -50.00
CA LEU A 802 -5.34 -15.13 -51.08
C LEU A 802 -5.27 -16.57 -50.55
N ASN A 803 -4.39 -16.85 -49.57
CA ASN A 803 -4.19 -18.20 -49.06
C ASN A 803 -5.46 -18.75 -48.38
N ILE A 804 -6.21 -17.91 -47.66
CA ILE A 804 -7.50 -18.30 -47.08
C ILE A 804 -8.52 -18.60 -48.19
N MET A 805 -8.60 -17.75 -49.21
CA MET A 805 -9.50 -17.95 -50.35
C MET A 805 -9.20 -19.20 -51.16
N MET A 806 -7.92 -19.49 -51.41
CA MET A 806 -7.50 -20.72 -52.10
C MET A 806 -7.98 -21.97 -51.35
N ARG A 807 -7.93 -21.96 -50.01
CA ARG A 807 -8.43 -23.08 -49.20
C ARG A 807 -9.94 -23.20 -49.26
N TYR A 808 -10.70 -22.10 -49.13
CA TYR A 808 -12.15 -22.13 -49.27
C TYR A 808 -12.62 -22.70 -50.62
N LEU A 809 -11.82 -22.54 -51.66
CA LEU A 809 -12.08 -23.06 -52.99
C LEU A 809 -11.56 -24.49 -53.22
N GLY A 810 -10.95 -25.12 -52.21
CA GLY A 810 -10.48 -26.51 -52.27
C GLY A 810 -9.15 -26.71 -53.00
N TYR A 811 -8.25 -25.72 -52.99
CA TYR A 811 -6.89 -25.89 -53.50
C TYR A 811 -5.95 -26.40 -52.40
N ASP A 812 -5.27 -27.53 -52.64
CA ASP A 812 -4.37 -28.18 -51.68
C ASP A 812 -3.02 -27.47 -51.47
N LYS A 813 -2.66 -26.50 -52.33
CA LYS A 813 -1.37 -25.78 -52.27
C LYS A 813 -1.56 -24.27 -52.31
N THR A 814 -1.01 -23.56 -51.32
CA THR A 814 -0.89 -22.09 -51.29
C THR A 814 0.31 -21.64 -52.13
N ILE A 815 0.18 -20.56 -52.90
CA ILE A 815 1.08 -20.28 -54.04
C ILE A 815 2.38 -19.54 -53.70
N LEU A 816 2.55 -18.94 -52.53
CA LEU A 816 3.80 -18.26 -52.19
C LEU A 816 4.29 -18.60 -50.79
N GLY A 817 5.45 -19.27 -50.75
CA GLY A 817 6.52 -18.98 -49.81
C GLY A 817 6.35 -19.42 -48.38
N GLU A 818 7.00 -20.54 -48.08
CA GLU A 818 7.57 -20.94 -46.80
C GLU A 818 6.64 -21.64 -45.80
N LYS A 819 7.25 -22.57 -45.07
CA LYS A 819 6.78 -23.29 -43.86
C LYS A 819 6.08 -22.40 -42.79
N GLU A 820 5.96 -21.09 -43.02
CA GLU A 820 5.41 -20.05 -42.15
C GLU A 820 3.90 -20.18 -41.91
N GLN A 821 3.14 -20.79 -42.82
CA GLN A 821 1.71 -21.04 -42.60
C GLN A 821 1.37 -22.44 -42.11
N GLU A 822 2.17 -23.47 -42.41
CA GLU A 822 1.91 -24.82 -41.89
C GLU A 822 1.94 -24.88 -40.35
N GLU A 823 2.85 -24.16 -39.67
CA GLU A 823 2.91 -24.11 -38.20
C GLU A 823 1.83 -23.22 -37.56
N LEU A 824 1.47 -22.09 -38.19
CA LEU A 824 0.37 -21.23 -37.73
C LEU A 824 -0.99 -21.98 -37.83
N TRP A 825 -1.07 -22.92 -38.77
CA TRP A 825 -2.24 -23.77 -38.95
C TRP A 825 -2.28 -24.99 -38.02
N MET A 826 -1.14 -25.56 -37.61
CA MET A 826 -1.12 -26.62 -36.58
C MET A 826 -1.71 -26.13 -35.23
N ASP A 827 -1.55 -24.85 -34.88
CA ASP A 827 -2.13 -24.27 -33.65
C ASP A 827 -3.60 -23.83 -33.83
N LEU A 828 -4.08 -23.69 -35.08
CA LEU A 828 -5.49 -23.44 -35.40
C LEU A 828 -6.29 -24.74 -35.52
N GLU A 829 -5.69 -25.82 -36.06
CA GLU A 829 -6.28 -27.16 -36.10
C GLU A 829 -6.41 -27.77 -34.70
N SER A 830 -5.51 -27.45 -33.78
CA SER A 830 -5.59 -27.93 -32.38
C SER A 830 -6.67 -27.24 -31.54
N LYS A 831 -7.11 -26.03 -31.94
CA LYS A 831 -8.11 -25.22 -31.22
C LYS A 831 -9.50 -25.22 -31.87
N ARG A 832 -9.60 -25.62 -33.14
CA ARG A 832 -10.87 -25.81 -33.87
C ARG A 832 -11.34 -27.25 -33.75
N GLY A 833 -11.82 -27.62 -32.56
CA GLY A 833 -12.76 -28.73 -32.46
C GLY A 833 -13.95 -28.44 -33.38
N ASP A 834 -14.25 -29.39 -34.27
CA ASP A 834 -15.51 -29.52 -35.02
C ASP A 834 -15.76 -28.63 -36.26
N ILE A 835 -14.74 -28.07 -36.92
CA ILE A 835 -14.87 -27.59 -38.32
C ILE A 835 -13.79 -28.20 -39.23
N GLN A 836 -13.52 -29.49 -39.01
CA GLN A 836 -12.93 -30.40 -40.00
C GLN A 836 -14.01 -31.39 -40.46
N GLU A 837 -15.06 -30.87 -41.10
CA GLU A 837 -15.47 -31.55 -42.33
C GLU A 837 -14.51 -31.02 -43.39
N LYS A 838 -13.75 -31.93 -44.03
CA LYS A 838 -13.12 -31.66 -45.33
C LYS A 838 -14.07 -30.75 -46.08
N ILE A 839 -13.64 -29.55 -46.49
CA ILE A 839 -14.47 -28.67 -47.30
C ILE A 839 -15.01 -29.56 -48.40
N HIS A 840 -16.30 -29.90 -48.29
CA HIS A 840 -16.90 -30.89 -49.18
C HIS A 840 -16.62 -30.38 -50.58
N GLU A 841 -16.21 -31.24 -51.52
CA GLU A 841 -16.07 -30.82 -52.91
C GLU A 841 -17.30 -30.02 -53.35
N ASP A 842 -18.47 -30.37 -52.82
CA ASP A 842 -19.74 -29.69 -53.03
C ASP A 842 -19.78 -28.24 -52.50
N PHE A 843 -19.23 -27.94 -51.32
CA PHE A 843 -19.13 -26.56 -50.81
C PHE A 843 -18.21 -25.72 -51.69
N SER A 844 -17.03 -26.23 -52.03
CA SER A 844 -16.09 -25.54 -52.92
C SER A 844 -16.67 -25.32 -54.32
N LYS A 845 -17.38 -26.32 -54.86
CA LYS A 845 -18.07 -26.23 -56.17
C LYS A 845 -19.18 -25.18 -56.15
N GLU A 846 -19.97 -25.10 -55.08
CA GLU A 846 -21.01 -24.08 -54.94
C GLU A 846 -20.45 -22.69 -54.70
N LEU A 847 -19.39 -22.56 -53.89
CA LEU A 847 -18.73 -21.29 -53.61
C LEU A 847 -18.14 -20.63 -54.86
N ARG A 848 -17.57 -21.44 -55.78
CA ARG A 848 -17.05 -20.97 -57.08
C ARG A 848 -18.10 -20.31 -57.99
N LYS A 849 -19.39 -20.59 -57.75
CA LYS A 849 -20.51 -20.02 -58.54
C LYS A 849 -20.99 -18.67 -58.01
N LYS A 850 -20.53 -18.25 -56.82
CA LYS A 850 -21.01 -17.03 -56.15
C LYS A 850 -20.20 -15.80 -56.53
N LYS A 851 -20.76 -14.62 -56.26
CA LYS A 851 -20.06 -13.33 -56.38
C LYS A 851 -19.44 -12.96 -55.03
N PHE A 852 -18.23 -12.39 -55.04
CA PHE A 852 -17.52 -12.02 -53.81
C PHE A 852 -17.43 -10.50 -53.64
N GLU A 853 -17.74 -10.02 -52.45
CA GLU A 853 -17.52 -8.62 -52.05
C GLU A 853 -16.45 -8.60 -50.96
N PHE A 854 -15.28 -8.02 -51.26
CA PHE A 854 -14.21 -7.87 -50.28
C PHE A 854 -14.18 -6.44 -49.77
N ILE A 855 -14.42 -6.23 -48.48
CA ILE A 855 -14.37 -4.91 -47.84
C ILE A 855 -13.22 -4.90 -46.83
N PHE A 856 -12.25 -4.03 -47.06
CA PHE A 856 -11.16 -3.79 -46.14
C PHE A 856 -11.22 -2.37 -45.59
N ILE A 857 -10.99 -2.23 -44.29
CA ILE A 857 -11.01 -0.89 -43.69
C ILE A 857 -9.82 -0.07 -44.19
N ILE A 858 -8.63 -0.65 -44.23
CA ILE A 858 -7.39 0.01 -44.67
C ILE A 858 -6.66 -0.83 -45.71
N GLY A 859 -6.06 -0.16 -46.70
CA GLY A 859 -5.18 -0.79 -47.67
C GLY A 859 -4.29 0.23 -48.38
N HIS A 860 -3.25 -0.23 -49.06
CA HIS A 860 -2.39 0.65 -49.87
C HIS A 860 -3.05 0.89 -51.24
N GLU A 861 -2.69 1.97 -51.94
CA GLU A 861 -3.23 2.26 -53.28
C GLU A 861 -3.01 1.12 -54.29
N THR A 862 -1.90 0.39 -54.15
CA THR A 862 -1.60 -0.79 -54.99
C THR A 862 -2.25 -2.09 -54.49
N SER A 863 -2.83 -2.10 -53.28
CA SER A 863 -3.32 -3.33 -52.65
C SER A 863 -4.53 -3.91 -53.39
N GLU A 864 -5.39 -3.05 -53.96
CA GLU A 864 -6.59 -3.48 -54.69
C GLU A 864 -6.21 -4.23 -55.98
N GLU A 865 -5.37 -3.62 -56.83
CA GLU A 865 -4.92 -4.22 -58.09
C GLU A 865 -4.10 -5.49 -57.85
N GLN A 866 -3.23 -5.49 -56.82
CA GLN A 866 -2.44 -6.66 -56.43
C GLN A 866 -3.36 -7.83 -56.04
N LEU A 867 -4.36 -7.59 -55.18
CA LEU A 867 -5.27 -8.64 -54.76
C LEU A 867 -6.18 -9.10 -55.91
N LYS A 868 -6.63 -8.20 -56.79
CA LYS A 868 -7.35 -8.57 -58.02
C LYS A 868 -6.53 -9.51 -58.91
N SER A 869 -5.25 -9.19 -59.13
CA SER A 869 -4.33 -10.05 -59.91
C SER A 869 -4.20 -11.41 -59.27
N TYR A 870 -3.95 -11.46 -57.95
CA TYR A 870 -3.79 -12.71 -57.23
C TYR A 870 -5.04 -13.59 -57.29
N LEU A 871 -6.22 -13.04 -57.05
CA LEU A 871 -7.48 -13.79 -57.11
C LEU A 871 -7.77 -14.32 -58.53
N LYS A 872 -7.40 -13.58 -59.57
CA LYS A 872 -7.52 -14.01 -60.96
C LYS A 872 -6.57 -15.16 -61.30
N GLU A 873 -5.28 -14.98 -61.01
CA GLU A 873 -4.23 -15.90 -61.41
C GLU A 873 -4.27 -17.22 -60.63
N HIS A 874 -4.58 -17.14 -59.33
CA HIS A 874 -4.39 -18.24 -58.40
C HIS A 874 -5.71 -18.90 -57.95
N CYS A 875 -6.77 -18.11 -57.75
CA CYS A 875 -8.10 -18.64 -57.40
C CYS A 875 -8.99 -18.92 -58.63
N LYS A 876 -8.54 -18.54 -59.84
CA LYS A 876 -9.28 -18.66 -61.11
C LYS A 876 -10.68 -18.02 -61.07
N LEU A 877 -10.86 -16.95 -60.30
CA LEU A 877 -12.12 -16.22 -60.27
C LEU A 877 -12.27 -15.39 -61.55
N LYS A 878 -13.48 -15.41 -62.15
CA LYS A 878 -13.75 -14.67 -63.39
C LYS A 878 -13.76 -13.16 -63.14
N PRO A 879 -13.18 -12.34 -64.03
CA PRO A 879 -13.31 -10.89 -63.97
C PRO A 879 -14.80 -10.50 -63.99
N GLY A 880 -15.26 -9.77 -62.97
CA GLY A 880 -16.67 -9.40 -62.78
C GLY A 880 -17.46 -10.25 -61.76
N ASN A 881 -16.87 -11.34 -61.24
CA ASN A 881 -17.46 -12.12 -60.15
C ASN A 881 -16.98 -11.69 -58.76
N PHE A 882 -16.14 -10.65 -58.66
CA PHE A 882 -15.70 -10.13 -57.37
C PHE A 882 -15.35 -8.65 -57.45
N ASN A 883 -15.64 -7.93 -56.35
CA ASN A 883 -15.27 -6.54 -56.13
C ASN A 883 -14.41 -6.42 -54.87
N ILE A 884 -13.54 -5.43 -54.84
CA ILE A 884 -12.66 -5.13 -53.71
C ILE A 884 -12.81 -3.66 -53.39
N THR A 885 -13.23 -3.38 -52.16
CA THR A 885 -13.47 -2.05 -51.64
C THR A 885 -12.53 -1.78 -50.47
N ILE A 886 -11.75 -0.72 -50.57
CA ILE A 886 -10.89 -0.23 -49.49
C ILE A 886 -11.48 1.10 -48.99
N ILE A 887 -11.88 1.15 -47.72
CA ILE A 887 -12.55 2.35 -47.16
C ILE A 887 -11.55 3.48 -46.96
N HIS A 888 -10.36 3.17 -46.47
CA HIS A 888 -9.27 4.11 -46.28
C HIS A 888 -8.03 3.66 -47.04
N THR A 889 -7.81 4.28 -48.20
CA THR A 889 -6.63 4.05 -49.03
C THR A 889 -5.46 4.89 -48.52
N LEU A 890 -4.36 4.21 -48.20
CA LEU A 890 -3.07 4.81 -47.88
C LEU A 890 -2.29 5.00 -49.19
N LYS A 891 -1.85 6.22 -49.46
CA LYS A 891 -1.02 6.56 -50.62
C LYS A 891 0.45 6.46 -50.26
N GLU A 892 1.32 6.22 -51.24
CA GLU A 892 2.77 6.19 -50.99
C GLU A 892 3.28 7.52 -50.40
N ASN A 893 2.67 8.65 -50.79
CA ASN A 893 2.93 9.99 -50.25
C ASN A 893 2.46 10.19 -48.80
N ASP A 894 1.67 9.27 -48.23
CA ASP A 894 1.26 9.32 -46.82
C ASP A 894 2.32 8.69 -45.89
N LYS A 895 3.34 8.02 -46.45
CA LYS A 895 4.47 7.50 -45.67
C LYS A 895 5.39 8.64 -45.29
N ILE A 896 5.70 8.73 -44.00
CA ILE A 896 6.64 9.73 -43.47
C ILE A 896 8.08 9.44 -43.95
N LEU A 897 8.34 8.24 -44.48
CA LEU A 897 9.68 7.70 -44.78
C LEU A 897 9.90 7.20 -46.23
N SER A 898 9.00 7.44 -47.20
CA SER A 898 9.17 6.90 -48.56
C SER A 898 10.43 7.45 -49.26
N SER A 899 11.42 6.56 -49.45
CA SER A 899 12.75 6.84 -49.99
C SER A 899 12.96 6.16 -51.35
N GLU A 900 12.43 6.72 -52.43
CA GLU A 900 12.89 6.35 -53.80
C GLU A 900 13.62 7.48 -54.55
N TYR A 901 13.77 8.65 -53.94
CA TYR A 901 14.75 9.63 -54.40
C TYR A 901 15.58 10.05 -53.19
N GLY A 902 16.90 9.98 -53.32
CA GLY A 902 17.86 10.63 -52.42
C GLY A 902 17.77 12.16 -52.48
N GLY A 903 16.56 12.70 -52.55
CA GLY A 903 16.18 14.08 -52.70
C GLY A 903 14.76 14.25 -52.17
N TYR A 904 14.60 15.24 -51.29
CA TYR A 904 13.35 15.66 -50.69
C TYR A 904 12.22 15.77 -51.74
N SER A 905 11.17 14.96 -51.61
CA SER A 905 9.89 15.21 -52.27
C SER A 905 9.20 16.38 -51.57
N GLU A 906 9.11 17.53 -52.23
CA GLU A 906 8.41 18.73 -51.74
C GLU A 906 6.91 18.49 -51.48
N SER A 907 6.34 17.38 -51.96
CA SER A 907 4.89 17.13 -51.92
C SER A 907 4.35 16.60 -50.58
N ILE A 908 5.16 15.89 -49.79
CA ILE A 908 4.78 15.42 -48.43
C ILE A 908 4.90 16.56 -47.41
N PHE A 909 5.82 17.49 -47.67
CA PHE A 909 5.83 18.80 -47.06
C PHE A 909 4.68 19.70 -47.59
N GLY A 910 3.60 19.21 -48.19
CA GLY A 910 2.42 20.05 -48.43
C GLY A 910 1.55 20.18 -47.18
N ASN A 911 1.19 19.04 -46.59
CA ASN A 911 0.24 18.95 -45.48
C ASN A 911 0.91 18.76 -44.11
N ILE A 912 2.08 18.14 -44.05
CA ILE A 912 2.86 18.06 -42.80
C ILE A 912 3.57 19.40 -42.52
N LYS A 913 4.06 20.09 -43.57
CA LYS A 913 4.75 21.39 -43.48
C LYS A 913 3.90 22.49 -42.84
N LYS A 914 2.58 22.50 -43.06
CA LYS A 914 1.68 23.48 -42.43
C LYS A 914 1.53 23.31 -40.91
N ASN A 915 1.80 22.12 -40.37
CA ASN A 915 1.64 21.81 -38.93
C ASN A 915 2.98 21.48 -38.22
N PHE A 916 4.04 21.12 -38.95
CA PHE A 916 5.38 20.84 -38.43
C PHE A 916 6.35 22.02 -38.59
N ASP A 917 6.35 22.77 -39.71
CA ASP A 917 7.34 23.86 -39.92
C ASP A 917 7.10 25.07 -39.00
N ASP A 918 5.87 25.28 -38.53
CA ASP A 918 5.55 26.36 -37.59
C ASP A 918 6.04 26.09 -36.15
N VAL A 919 6.40 24.84 -35.81
CA VAL A 919 6.73 24.44 -34.43
C VAL A 919 8.07 23.69 -34.27
N VAL A 920 8.49 22.90 -35.26
CA VAL A 920 9.75 22.13 -35.24
C VAL A 920 10.61 22.55 -36.43
N LYS A 921 11.47 23.55 -36.22
CA LYS A 921 12.28 24.19 -37.28
C LYS A 921 13.43 23.33 -37.85
N ASP A 922 13.67 22.14 -37.28
CA ASP A 922 14.92 21.40 -37.49
C ASP A 922 14.71 20.05 -38.20
N ARG A 923 14.99 20.02 -39.50
CA ARG A 923 14.94 18.80 -40.33
C ARG A 923 15.86 17.70 -39.80
N GLU A 924 16.95 18.06 -39.12
CA GLU A 924 17.90 17.10 -38.57
C GLU A 924 17.28 16.29 -37.40
N GLN A 925 16.45 16.93 -36.58
CA GLN A 925 15.75 16.28 -35.46
C GLN A 925 14.73 15.26 -35.94
N ILE A 926 14.00 15.58 -37.01
CA ILE A 926 13.03 14.68 -37.63
C ILE A 926 13.75 13.45 -38.18
N GLN A 927 14.87 13.62 -38.89
CA GLN A 927 15.64 12.49 -39.41
C GLN A 927 16.16 11.58 -38.27
N LYS A 928 16.71 12.18 -37.21
CA LYS A 928 17.17 11.43 -36.02
C LYS A 928 16.05 10.64 -35.35
N MET A 929 14.85 11.22 -35.26
CA MET A 929 13.66 10.54 -34.74
C MET A 929 13.34 9.28 -35.56
N LEU A 930 13.32 9.41 -36.89
CA LEU A 930 12.94 8.33 -37.79
C LEU A 930 13.99 7.20 -37.79
N ASP A 931 15.27 7.54 -37.81
CA ASP A 931 16.37 6.57 -37.70
C ASP A 931 16.30 5.80 -36.38
N LYS A 932 15.91 6.49 -35.30
CA LYS A 932 15.70 5.87 -33.99
C LYS A 932 14.55 4.87 -34.01
N LEU A 933 13.39 5.25 -34.57
CA LEU A 933 12.24 4.35 -34.71
C LEU A 933 12.59 3.10 -35.52
N LYS A 934 13.34 3.25 -36.61
CA LYS A 934 13.82 2.14 -37.44
C LYS A 934 14.74 1.20 -36.66
N THR A 935 15.71 1.76 -35.93
CA THR A 935 16.67 0.98 -35.14
C THR A 935 16.00 0.23 -34.01
N VAL A 936 15.09 0.89 -33.29
CA VAL A 936 14.30 0.29 -32.21
C VAL A 936 13.42 -0.81 -32.78
N GLY A 937 12.63 -0.55 -33.81
CA GLY A 937 11.77 -1.55 -34.44
C GLY A 937 12.53 -2.77 -34.93
N THR A 938 13.70 -2.58 -35.56
CA THR A 938 14.59 -3.68 -35.98
C THR A 938 15.02 -4.54 -34.79
N SER A 939 15.40 -3.91 -33.67
CA SER A 939 15.79 -4.62 -32.44
C SER A 939 14.64 -5.39 -31.82
N LEU A 940 13.45 -4.80 -31.75
CA LEU A 940 12.25 -5.41 -31.17
C LEU A 940 11.82 -6.64 -31.96
N VAL A 941 11.84 -6.57 -33.29
CA VAL A 941 11.54 -7.70 -34.18
C VAL A 941 12.57 -8.82 -34.05
N LYS A 942 13.86 -8.48 -33.84
CA LYS A 942 14.93 -9.47 -33.63
C LYS A 942 14.85 -10.18 -32.27
N ASN A 943 14.35 -9.51 -31.23
CA ASN A 943 14.37 -10.00 -29.85
C ASN A 943 13.19 -10.90 -29.46
N LYS A 944 12.06 -10.87 -30.17
CA LYS A 944 10.96 -11.80 -29.87
C LYS A 944 11.33 -13.23 -30.30
N THR A 945 11.16 -14.17 -29.37
CA THR A 945 11.17 -15.63 -29.59
C THR A 945 9.98 -16.12 -30.42
N ILE A 946 9.06 -15.22 -30.79
CA ILE A 946 7.93 -15.50 -31.66
C ILE A 946 8.46 -15.59 -33.09
N VAL A 947 8.90 -16.82 -33.37
CA VAL A 947 9.20 -17.41 -34.67
C VAL A 947 10.57 -17.04 -35.26
N LYS A 948 11.42 -18.07 -35.46
CA LYS A 948 12.70 -18.01 -36.22
C LYS A 948 12.60 -17.22 -37.54
N GLN A 949 11.39 -17.13 -38.10
CA GLN A 949 11.01 -16.49 -39.36
C GLN A 949 11.21 -14.96 -39.38
N TYR A 950 11.08 -14.24 -38.24
CA TYR A 950 11.27 -12.78 -38.21
C TYR A 950 12.74 -12.34 -38.18
N LYS A 951 13.69 -13.24 -37.84
CA LYS A 951 15.11 -12.90 -37.79
C LYS A 951 15.70 -12.59 -39.17
N GLN A 952 15.21 -13.23 -40.23
CA GLN A 952 15.69 -13.00 -41.61
C GLN A 952 15.04 -11.78 -42.28
N LYS A 953 13.85 -11.35 -41.82
CA LYS A 953 13.06 -10.23 -42.41
C LYS A 953 12.98 -8.99 -41.50
N ALA A 954 13.82 -8.89 -40.47
CA ALA A 954 13.72 -7.83 -39.44
C ALA A 954 13.86 -6.40 -39.98
N GLU A 955 14.69 -6.19 -41.01
CA GLU A 955 14.85 -4.87 -41.64
C GLU A 955 13.59 -4.44 -42.41
N GLY A 956 12.92 -5.39 -43.04
CA GLY A 956 11.66 -5.18 -43.76
C GLY A 956 10.46 -4.93 -42.87
N ASN A 957 10.54 -5.17 -41.55
CA ASN A 957 9.42 -5.01 -40.62
C ASN A 957 9.69 -3.97 -39.51
N SER A 958 10.75 -3.20 -39.67
CA SER A 958 11.25 -2.27 -38.65
C SER A 958 10.32 -1.09 -38.42
N LEU A 959 9.64 -0.62 -39.46
CA LEU A 959 8.72 0.52 -39.39
C LEU A 959 7.25 0.10 -39.52
N GLY A 960 7.00 -1.19 -39.72
CA GLY A 960 5.69 -1.78 -39.99
C GLY A 960 5.88 -2.91 -41.00
N TYR A 961 4.86 -3.73 -41.24
CA TYR A 961 4.99 -4.87 -42.16
C TYR A 961 5.43 -4.44 -43.57
N LYS A 962 6.57 -4.97 -44.04
CA LYS A 962 7.24 -4.53 -45.28
C LYS A 962 7.59 -3.02 -45.32
N ASN A 963 7.80 -2.37 -44.17
CA ASN A 963 8.06 -0.92 -44.05
C ASN A 963 7.02 -0.10 -44.83
N ARG A 964 5.74 -0.41 -44.58
CA ARG A 964 4.58 0.37 -45.05
C ARG A 964 4.00 1.26 -43.96
N GLU A 965 4.86 1.72 -43.03
CA GLU A 965 4.52 2.42 -41.80
C GLU A 965 3.33 3.38 -41.89
N ASN A 966 2.52 3.41 -40.82
CA ASN A 966 1.49 4.41 -40.63
C ASN A 966 1.18 4.68 -39.14
N LEU A 967 0.26 5.62 -38.93
CA LEU A 967 -0.23 6.07 -37.63
C LEU A 967 -1.72 5.76 -37.45
N VAL A 968 -2.23 4.67 -38.00
CA VAL A 968 -3.64 4.27 -37.83
C VAL A 968 -3.73 3.12 -36.84
N VAL A 969 -4.67 3.23 -35.91
CA VAL A 969 -4.93 2.23 -34.87
C VAL A 969 -6.42 1.99 -34.77
N PHE A 970 -6.84 0.75 -34.57
CA PHE A 970 -8.25 0.43 -34.29
C PHE A 970 -8.49 0.35 -32.79
N ALA A 971 -9.73 0.61 -32.36
CA ALA A 971 -10.11 0.55 -30.94
C ALA A 971 -9.71 -0.79 -30.27
N ASN A 972 -9.84 -1.90 -31.00
CA ASN A 972 -9.63 -3.26 -30.47
C ASN A 972 -8.50 -4.03 -31.17
N SER A 973 -7.80 -3.42 -32.13
CA SER A 973 -6.69 -4.07 -32.85
C SER A 973 -5.66 -3.06 -33.34
N ILE A 974 -4.43 -3.53 -33.49
CA ILE A 974 -3.33 -2.69 -34.01
C ILE A 974 -2.89 -3.26 -35.36
N PRO A 975 -3.09 -2.50 -36.46
CA PRO A 975 -2.63 -2.90 -37.78
C PRO A 975 -1.13 -3.23 -37.78
N LYS A 976 -0.74 -4.28 -38.50
CA LYS A 976 0.70 -4.64 -38.63
C LYS A 976 1.54 -3.58 -39.35
N MET A 977 0.89 -2.64 -40.01
CA MET A 977 1.47 -1.48 -40.70
C MET A 977 1.69 -0.28 -39.77
N THR A 978 1.15 -0.27 -38.56
CA THR A 978 1.46 0.76 -37.56
C THR A 978 2.94 0.67 -37.16
N TYR A 979 3.60 1.80 -36.91
CA TYR A 979 5.00 1.83 -36.46
C TYR A 979 5.29 0.80 -35.37
N THR A 980 6.21 -0.11 -35.65
CA THR A 980 6.53 -1.23 -34.76
C THR A 980 6.89 -0.77 -33.34
N ALA A 981 7.61 0.35 -33.20
CA ALA A 981 7.98 0.91 -31.90
C ALA A 981 6.77 1.42 -31.07
N LEU A 982 5.62 1.73 -31.69
CA LEU A 982 4.43 2.21 -30.99
C LEU A 982 3.66 1.10 -30.28
N TRP A 983 3.76 -0.15 -30.75
CA TRP A 983 2.94 -1.25 -30.26
C TRP A 983 3.70 -2.52 -29.86
N CYS A 984 4.93 -2.70 -30.34
CA CYS A 984 5.70 -3.91 -30.11
C CYS A 984 6.52 -3.78 -28.81
N GLU A 985 6.24 -4.66 -27.85
CA GLU A 985 7.06 -4.85 -26.65
C GLU A 985 8.32 -5.65 -26.96
N GLY A 986 9.41 -5.38 -26.24
CA GLY A 986 10.65 -6.14 -26.38
C GLY A 986 11.83 -5.44 -25.70
N LYS A 987 13.04 -5.76 -26.17
CA LYS A 987 14.28 -5.11 -25.69
C LYS A 987 14.95 -4.28 -26.76
N TYR A 988 15.50 -3.13 -26.37
CA TYR A 988 16.40 -2.30 -27.18
C TYR A 988 17.63 -1.94 -26.33
N ASN A 989 18.84 -2.23 -26.85
CA ASN A 989 20.10 -2.06 -26.11
C ASN A 989 20.09 -2.73 -24.71
N LYS A 990 19.60 -3.97 -24.63
CA LYS A 990 19.44 -4.78 -23.39
C LYS A 990 18.44 -4.23 -22.36
N LYS A 991 17.74 -3.14 -22.67
CA LYS A 991 16.71 -2.52 -21.81
C LYS A 991 15.31 -2.81 -22.35
N ASP A 992 14.32 -2.87 -21.47
CA ASP A 992 12.92 -3.07 -21.87
C ASP A 992 12.40 -1.83 -22.62
N TRP A 993 11.53 -2.09 -23.60
CA TRP A 993 10.85 -1.09 -24.41
C TRP A 993 9.36 -1.09 -24.07
N TYR A 994 8.84 0.08 -23.69
CA TYR A 994 7.46 0.30 -23.32
C TYR A 994 6.70 0.96 -24.48
N PRO A 995 5.96 0.22 -25.31
CA PRO A 995 5.18 0.81 -26.38
C PRO A 995 4.04 1.68 -25.82
N LEU A 996 3.68 2.74 -26.56
CA LEU A 996 2.57 3.62 -26.18
C LEU A 996 1.22 2.90 -26.25
N ILE A 997 1.05 2.05 -27.26
CA ILE A 997 -0.21 1.35 -27.56
C ILE A 997 0.11 -0.14 -27.68
N PRO A 998 0.34 -0.87 -26.58
CA PRO A 998 0.64 -2.30 -26.63
C PRO A 998 -0.53 -3.07 -27.23
N ARG A 999 -0.23 -3.99 -28.15
CA ARG A 999 -1.23 -4.89 -28.75
C ARG A 999 -1.78 -5.85 -27.68
N LYS A 1000 -3.10 -6.11 -27.74
CA LYS A 1000 -3.81 -7.05 -26.85
C LYS A 1000 -3.27 -8.47 -26.98
#